data_AF-A0A1H5RFH4-F1
#
_entry.id   AF-A0A1H5RFH4-F1
#
_cell.length_a   1.000
_cell.length_b   1.000
_cell.length_c   1.000
_cell.angle_alpha   90.00
_cell.angle_beta   90.00
_cell.angle_gamma   90.00
#
_symmetry.space_group_name_H-M   'P 1'
#
loop_
_entity.id
_entity.type
_entity.pdbx_description
1 polymer ?
#
loop_
_entity_poly.entity_id
_entity_poly.type
_entity_poly.pdbx_seq_one_letter_code
_entity_poly.pdbx_strand_id
1 'polypeptide(L)'
;MGTNAKTTHTPYALAPAGSEQGDVNAPIQTDVDIGEPSPPVVEELPLEPGQLPVTPIPLTPDVGHAYGEPVLVGGTDLLASTATLVSYVSDHGPRTVLHARVDEEAEAKLLDALNISPEMVPTQVEQEVTGRLPIDEQHNVAEKIITAAKSVNHHIANGSLTAAGATPGTTAAKIDAAETAIEGLAEDLGDASPVEQAMLDHYVAQFQAIQHAVASGAPLDHVTPFLHDGTAVVTVMVPALPSEAFGGAAVAVLRDATRIKPTLDADTGQASWGGGRTTGVLGKEYAIDLGDGYQAVYRPYGVNDPAKTEYSLRGRLEIIAPAGEGHGPDVVRRLGQLNLANRPMTRDEGEYSYLAANVTAQDLGARAEVAAAQVTGDHLEEMVRQEIFHERAHQAVGISDVQLAKFAKDIQLEAHTRALPAKVQVLRDAVATATGFADGAALASSPGYDPAPRRSAGWLSWTRFDVGNATDKLKAATAGRSLTHSTSFTGLKAMLATGVLASTERRATMGTGTGIGKSESADKLTGGASSVFLRMRQSSSLENSPTLVWDEPGRLLSRADYYGANADTFGVINPAKASEYAKAPMTRNPFKIAKFSNASNEVMFADGIDLLGAEGPSRILCKNSDQRNEITALLHAKGVTNIAGKPIEEVVTT
;
A
#
# COMPACT_ATOMS: atom_id res chain seq x y z
N MET A 1 -11.45 -57.01 1.99
CA MET A 1 -10.87 -58.33 2.31
C MET A 1 -9.38 -58.14 2.55
N GLY A 2 -8.85 -58.80 3.59
CA GLY A 2 -7.48 -58.66 4.13
C GLY A 2 -6.35 -58.89 3.11
N THR A 3 -5.07 -58.78 3.40
CA THR A 3 -4.22 -58.71 4.62
C THR A 3 -2.78 -58.75 4.04
N ASN A 4 -1.77 -57.99 4.46
CA ASN A 4 -0.71 -58.32 5.44
C ASN A 4 0.56 -57.60 4.93
N ALA A 5 1.18 -56.69 5.70
CA ALA A 5 2.17 -56.91 6.77
C ALA A 5 3.63 -57.06 6.27
N LYS A 6 4.53 -56.19 6.77
CA LYS A 6 5.73 -56.56 7.56
C LYS A 6 6.55 -55.32 8.00
N THR A 7 6.46 -55.03 9.31
CA THR A 7 7.53 -54.77 10.33
C THR A 7 8.85 -54.08 9.90
N THR A 8 9.48 -53.21 10.71
CA THR A 8 9.82 -53.38 12.15
C THR A 8 10.30 -52.05 12.76
N HIS A 9 9.89 -51.72 14.00
CA HIS A 9 10.53 -50.70 14.85
C HIS A 9 11.15 -51.38 16.07
N THR A 10 12.37 -50.96 16.44
CA THR A 10 13.08 -51.37 17.66
C THR A 10 13.00 -50.22 18.68
N PRO A 11 12.56 -50.46 19.94
CA PRO A 11 12.56 -49.42 20.96
C PRO A 11 13.82 -49.48 21.82
N TYR A 12 14.32 -48.33 22.27
CA TYR A 12 15.24 -48.23 23.39
C TYR A 12 14.54 -47.54 24.56
N ALA A 13 14.65 -48.17 25.73
CA ALA A 13 14.14 -47.72 27.02
C ALA A 13 15.24 -47.02 27.83
N LEU A 14 14.86 -46.07 28.67
CA LEU A 14 15.66 -45.60 29.80
C LEU A 14 14.76 -45.50 31.05
N ALA A 15 15.26 -46.04 32.16
CA ALA A 15 14.62 -46.16 33.47
C ALA A 15 15.00 -44.97 34.40
N PRO A 16 14.24 -44.73 35.49
CA PRO A 16 14.38 -43.53 36.33
C PRO A 16 15.19 -43.77 37.62
N ALA A 17 15.75 -42.69 38.18
CA ALA A 17 16.20 -42.55 39.57
C ALA A 17 16.12 -41.04 39.92
N GLY A 18 15.75 -40.55 41.10
CA GLY A 18 15.36 -41.13 42.38
C GLY A 18 14.91 -39.96 43.28
N SER A 19 14.03 -40.25 44.24
CA SER A 19 13.42 -39.31 45.17
C SER A 19 14.22 -39.17 46.47
N GLU A 20 14.38 -37.96 47.00
CA GLU A 20 14.64 -37.72 48.42
C GLU A 20 13.71 -36.63 48.97
N GLN A 21 13.01 -37.00 50.05
CA GLN A 21 12.21 -36.14 50.93
C GLN A 21 13.04 -35.83 52.19
N GLY A 22 12.91 -34.60 52.73
CA GLY A 22 13.46 -34.19 54.03
C GLY A 22 12.61 -33.11 54.70
N ASP A 23 12.36 -33.32 55.99
CA ASP A 23 11.31 -32.82 56.90
C ASP A 23 11.16 -31.32 57.26
N VAL A 24 10.02 -31.07 57.92
CA VAL A 24 9.36 -29.85 58.42
C VAL A 24 9.81 -29.45 59.86
N ASN A 25 9.94 -28.14 60.18
CA ASN A 25 9.27 -27.46 61.33
C ASN A 25 9.70 -25.99 61.67
N ALA A 26 8.68 -25.11 61.68
CA ALA A 26 8.38 -23.94 62.58
C ALA A 26 9.20 -22.62 62.54
N PRO A 27 8.63 -21.45 62.98
CA PRO A 27 7.23 -20.99 63.06
C PRO A 27 6.95 -19.65 62.31
N ILE A 28 5.68 -19.31 62.21
CA ILE A 28 5.10 -18.10 61.60
C ILE A 28 5.49 -16.83 62.38
N GLN A 29 6.02 -15.82 61.70
CA GLN A 29 6.00 -14.42 62.12
C GLN A 29 5.17 -13.61 61.13
N THR A 30 4.11 -13.02 61.65
CA THR A 30 3.21 -12.06 61.03
C THR A 30 3.83 -10.65 61.04
N ASP A 31 3.42 -9.87 60.04
CA ASP A 31 3.63 -8.43 59.83
C ASP A 31 4.95 -8.06 59.11
N VAL A 32 4.86 -7.63 57.84
CA VAL A 32 4.86 -6.20 57.45
C VAL A 32 4.97 -6.08 55.90
N ASP A 33 4.11 -5.22 55.36
CA ASP A 33 4.11 -4.53 54.06
C ASP A 33 3.74 -5.31 52.78
N ILE A 34 2.47 -5.17 52.37
CA ILE A 34 2.02 -5.49 51.01
C ILE A 34 2.35 -4.29 50.14
N GLY A 35 3.60 -4.23 49.66
CA GLY A 35 3.93 -3.42 48.48
C GLY A 35 3.25 -4.02 47.26
N GLU A 36 2.60 -3.17 46.46
CA GLU A 36 2.02 -3.55 45.16
C GLU A 36 3.03 -4.38 44.34
N PRO A 37 2.62 -5.53 43.75
CA PRO A 37 3.51 -6.27 42.86
C PRO A 37 3.72 -5.43 41.60
N SER A 38 4.92 -4.87 41.47
CA SER A 38 5.41 -4.36 40.18
C SER A 38 5.19 -5.44 39.11
N PRO A 39 4.67 -5.08 37.93
CA PRO A 39 4.51 -6.05 36.85
C PRO A 39 5.88 -6.68 36.54
N PRO A 40 5.93 -7.98 36.21
CA PRO A 40 7.19 -8.62 35.86
C PRO A 40 7.78 -7.87 34.66
N VAL A 41 8.95 -7.29 34.88
CA VAL A 41 9.82 -6.84 33.78
C VAL A 41 10.10 -8.08 32.96
N VAL A 42 9.48 -8.17 31.78
CA VAL A 42 9.85 -9.15 30.78
C VAL A 42 11.26 -8.77 30.36
N GLU A 43 12.26 -9.51 30.83
CA GLU A 43 13.61 -9.46 30.27
C GLU A 43 13.48 -9.80 28.78
N GLU A 44 13.62 -8.80 27.91
CA GLU A 44 13.73 -9.02 26.47
C GLU A 44 15.00 -9.86 26.23
N LEU A 45 14.81 -11.16 25.98
CA LEU A 45 15.89 -12.03 25.54
C LEU A 45 16.53 -11.41 24.29
N PRO A 46 17.87 -11.37 24.18
CA PRO A 46 18.54 -10.86 22.98
C PRO A 46 18.09 -11.68 21.77
N LEU A 47 17.48 -11.03 20.78
CA LEU A 47 17.10 -11.66 19.53
C LEU A 47 18.36 -12.16 18.80
N GLU A 48 18.33 -13.40 18.31
CA GLU A 48 19.40 -13.93 17.46
C GLU A 48 19.53 -13.07 16.19
N PRO A 49 20.73 -12.85 15.63
CA PRO A 49 20.93 -11.96 14.47
C PRO A 49 20.08 -12.27 13.24
N GLY A 50 19.63 -13.53 13.06
CA GLY A 50 18.73 -13.96 11.98
C GLY A 50 17.26 -13.56 12.20
N GLN A 51 16.87 -13.30 13.46
CA GLN A 51 15.52 -12.89 13.87
C GLN A 51 15.30 -11.37 13.78
N LEU A 52 16.35 -10.60 13.47
CA LEU A 52 16.23 -9.17 13.23
C LEU A 52 15.43 -8.88 11.95
N PRO A 53 14.60 -7.83 11.94
CA PRO A 53 13.81 -7.47 10.77
C PRO A 53 14.70 -7.02 9.62
N VAL A 54 14.37 -7.45 8.39
CA VAL A 54 15.05 -7.00 7.16
C VAL A 54 14.74 -5.53 6.87
N THR A 55 13.47 -5.16 7.05
CA THR A 55 13.00 -3.77 6.99
C THR A 55 12.23 -3.47 8.27
N PRO A 56 12.71 -2.57 9.14
CA PRO A 56 11.95 -2.18 10.33
C PRO A 56 10.64 -1.51 9.92
N ILE A 57 9.60 -1.70 10.72
CA ILE A 57 8.33 -0.97 10.54
C ILE A 57 8.47 0.38 11.26
N PRO A 58 8.36 1.53 10.56
CA PRO A 58 8.39 2.84 11.20
C PRO A 58 7.21 2.97 12.19
N LEU A 59 7.46 3.57 13.36
CA LEU A 59 6.39 3.91 14.29
C LEU A 59 5.44 4.95 13.68
N THR A 60 6.04 6.01 13.12
CA THR A 60 5.39 7.14 12.47
C THR A 60 5.91 7.26 11.04
N PRO A 61 5.23 6.66 10.04
CA PRO A 61 5.61 6.85 8.63
C PRO A 61 5.56 8.33 8.26
N ASP A 62 6.45 8.77 7.36
CA ASP A 62 6.54 10.17 6.92
C ASP A 62 5.20 10.69 6.37
N VAL A 63 4.66 11.71 7.03
CA VAL A 63 3.36 12.29 6.69
C VAL A 63 3.44 13.04 5.36
N GLY A 64 2.46 12.81 4.49
CA GLY A 64 2.37 13.42 3.17
C GLY A 64 3.31 12.81 2.14
N HIS A 65 4.10 11.80 2.49
CA HIS A 65 5.04 11.18 1.57
C HIS A 65 4.31 10.28 0.55
N ALA A 66 4.02 10.81 -0.63
CA ALA A 66 3.02 10.25 -1.55
C ALA A 66 3.20 8.76 -1.90
N TYR A 67 4.44 8.33 -2.15
CA TYR A 67 4.71 6.93 -2.52
C TYR A 67 4.82 6.00 -1.30
N GLY A 68 4.90 6.53 -0.08
CA GLY A 68 4.95 5.81 1.18
C GLY A 68 6.27 5.10 1.50
N GLU A 69 6.27 4.35 2.59
CA GLU A 69 7.40 3.56 3.06
C GLU A 69 7.15 2.07 2.78
N PRO A 70 7.99 1.41 1.96
CA PRO A 70 7.82 0.00 1.66
C PRO A 70 8.36 -0.85 2.82
N VAL A 71 7.62 -1.90 3.17
CA VAL A 71 7.98 -2.85 4.22
C VAL A 71 7.82 -4.29 3.73
N LEU A 72 8.67 -5.18 4.23
CA LEU A 72 8.54 -6.63 4.07
C LEU A 72 7.80 -7.21 5.26
N VAL A 73 6.70 -7.89 4.98
CA VAL A 73 5.92 -8.66 5.95
C VAL A 73 6.39 -10.10 5.87
N GLY A 74 6.55 -10.78 7.02
CA GLY A 74 6.97 -12.18 7.06
C GLY A 74 5.99 -13.11 6.32
N GLY A 75 6.39 -14.36 6.10
CA GLY A 75 5.58 -15.34 5.39
C GLY A 75 5.34 -15.03 3.90
N THR A 76 4.38 -15.75 3.31
CA THR A 76 4.08 -15.73 1.85
C THR A 76 2.63 -15.33 1.54
N ASP A 77 1.91 -14.79 2.53
CA ASP A 77 0.49 -14.45 2.36
C ASP A 77 0.24 -13.20 1.50
N LEU A 78 1.25 -12.33 1.38
CA LEU A 78 1.23 -11.16 0.52
C LEU A 78 2.06 -11.42 -0.75
N LEU A 79 1.62 -10.86 -1.87
CA LEU A 79 2.36 -10.91 -3.13
C LEU A 79 3.74 -10.28 -2.95
N ALA A 80 4.77 -11.07 -3.24
CA ALA A 80 6.18 -10.74 -3.00
C ALA A 80 6.52 -10.35 -1.54
N SER A 81 5.63 -10.70 -0.59
CA SER A 81 5.75 -10.39 0.84
C SER A 81 5.87 -8.88 1.12
N THR A 82 5.34 -8.05 0.23
CA THR A 82 5.47 -6.59 0.27
C THR A 82 4.19 -5.90 0.74
N ALA A 83 4.37 -4.82 1.50
CA ALA A 83 3.33 -3.83 1.78
C ALA A 83 3.92 -2.42 1.70
N THR A 84 3.06 -1.41 1.58
CA THR A 84 3.46 0.00 1.64
C THR A 84 2.65 0.75 2.67
N LEU A 85 3.34 1.41 3.60
CA LEU A 85 2.74 2.30 4.57
C LEU A 85 2.68 3.71 4.00
N VAL A 86 1.48 4.28 3.88
CA VAL A 86 1.30 5.68 3.46
C VAL A 86 0.60 6.43 4.57
N SER A 87 1.23 7.49 5.08
CA SER A 87 0.61 8.41 6.03
C SER A 87 0.20 9.68 5.29
N TYR A 88 -1.10 9.90 5.14
CA TYR A 88 -1.64 11.06 4.42
C TYR A 88 -1.80 12.26 5.35
N VAL A 89 -1.57 13.47 4.82
CA VAL A 89 -1.97 14.71 5.49
C VAL A 89 -3.50 14.77 5.57
N SER A 90 -4.04 15.14 6.73
CA SER A 90 -5.47 15.28 6.95
C SER A 90 -5.69 16.32 8.06
N ASP A 91 -6.81 17.04 7.98
CA ASP A 91 -7.17 18.09 8.95
C ASP A 91 -7.38 17.52 10.37
N HIS A 92 -7.68 16.21 10.45
CA HIS A 92 -7.86 15.43 11.68
C HIS A 92 -6.59 14.80 12.25
N GLY A 93 -5.43 15.26 11.80
CA GLY A 93 -4.18 14.55 11.97
C GLY A 93 -3.97 13.46 10.92
N PRO A 94 -2.77 12.85 10.88
CA PRO A 94 -2.37 11.96 9.81
C PRO A 94 -3.25 10.71 9.72
N ARG A 95 -3.48 10.21 8.50
CA ARG A 95 -4.19 8.95 8.27
C ARG A 95 -3.25 7.92 7.68
N THR A 96 -2.88 6.94 8.48
CA THR A 96 -1.99 5.85 8.04
C THR A 96 -2.79 4.72 7.38
N VAL A 97 -2.34 4.30 6.19
CA VAL A 97 -2.91 3.18 5.44
C VAL A 97 -1.80 2.22 5.05
N LEU A 98 -2.00 0.94 5.34
CA LEU A 98 -1.21 -0.15 4.77
C LEU A 98 -1.86 -0.59 3.47
N HIS A 99 -1.10 -0.51 2.38
CA HIS A 99 -1.48 -1.02 1.07
C HIS A 99 -0.72 -2.31 0.79
N ALA A 100 -1.44 -3.38 0.48
CA ALA A 100 -0.85 -4.68 0.14
C ALA A 100 -1.66 -5.39 -0.95
N ARG A 101 -1.13 -6.51 -1.42
CA ARG A 101 -1.86 -7.45 -2.28
C ARG A 101 -1.73 -8.83 -1.68
N VAL A 102 -2.85 -9.46 -1.35
CA VAL A 102 -2.91 -10.83 -0.85
C VAL A 102 -2.61 -11.78 -2.01
N ASP A 103 -1.81 -12.81 -1.76
CA ASP A 103 -1.58 -13.88 -2.72
C ASP A 103 -2.88 -14.68 -2.93
N GLU A 104 -3.14 -15.16 -4.15
CA GLU A 104 -4.40 -15.87 -4.46
C GLU A 104 -4.54 -17.14 -3.60
N GLU A 105 -3.43 -17.80 -3.25
CA GLU A 105 -3.44 -18.97 -2.36
C GLU A 105 -3.76 -18.63 -0.90
N ALA A 106 -3.55 -17.39 -0.48
CA ALA A 106 -3.83 -16.92 0.88
C ALA A 106 -5.26 -16.35 1.04
N GLU A 107 -6.04 -16.20 -0.03
CA GLU A 107 -7.41 -15.67 0.03
C GLU A 107 -8.30 -16.48 0.97
N ALA A 108 -8.21 -17.82 0.94
CA ALA A 108 -9.04 -18.67 1.80
C ALA A 108 -8.80 -18.38 3.28
N LYS A 109 -7.54 -18.20 3.70
CA LYS A 109 -7.19 -17.84 5.09
C LYS A 109 -7.87 -16.54 5.52
N LEU A 110 -7.85 -15.54 4.64
CA LEU A 110 -8.49 -14.25 4.89
C LEU A 110 -9.99 -14.40 5.03
N LEU A 111 -10.66 -15.09 4.09
CA LEU A 111 -12.11 -15.25 4.12
C LEU A 111 -12.57 -16.05 5.33
N ASP A 112 -11.79 -17.04 5.78
CA ASP A 112 -12.05 -17.81 7.01
C ASP A 112 -11.98 -16.94 8.28
N ALA A 113 -11.32 -15.77 8.21
CA ALA A 113 -11.25 -14.82 9.32
C ALA A 113 -12.50 -13.94 9.46
N LEU A 114 -13.46 -14.04 8.52
CA LEU A 114 -14.56 -13.10 8.39
C LEU A 114 -15.92 -13.71 8.73
N ASN A 115 -16.68 -12.99 9.55
CA ASN A 115 -18.12 -13.12 9.67
C ASN A 115 -18.77 -12.26 8.57
N ILE A 116 -19.11 -12.87 7.44
CA ILE A 116 -19.72 -12.15 6.30
C ILE A 116 -21.20 -11.87 6.60
N SER A 117 -21.53 -10.59 6.69
CA SER A 117 -22.88 -10.10 6.93
C SER A 117 -23.59 -9.73 5.62
N PRO A 118 -24.90 -9.99 5.50
CA PRO A 118 -25.70 -9.49 4.39
C PRO A 118 -26.12 -8.02 4.56
N GLU A 119 -25.99 -7.45 5.76
CA GLU A 119 -26.57 -6.14 6.12
C GLU A 119 -25.54 -5.19 6.75
N MET A 120 -25.71 -3.90 6.48
CA MET A 120 -24.99 -2.82 7.17
C MET A 120 -25.93 -2.20 8.18
N VAL A 121 -25.47 -2.00 9.42
CA VAL A 121 -26.22 -1.29 10.44
C VAL A 121 -25.62 0.09 10.71
N PRO A 122 -26.45 1.12 10.88
CA PRO A 122 -25.99 2.42 11.36
C PRO A 122 -25.53 2.27 12.81
N THR A 123 -24.22 2.42 13.04
CA THR A 123 -23.64 2.46 14.38
C THR A 123 -23.15 3.85 14.68
N GLN A 124 -23.57 4.36 15.84
CA GLN A 124 -23.15 5.64 16.34
C GLN A 124 -21.77 5.51 16.98
N VAL A 125 -20.78 6.17 16.40
CA VAL A 125 -19.40 6.19 16.87
C VAL A 125 -19.03 7.65 17.16
N GLU A 126 -18.50 7.91 18.35
CA GLU A 126 -17.88 9.20 18.64
C GLU A 126 -16.63 9.34 17.77
N GLN A 127 -16.64 10.32 16.88
CA GLN A 127 -15.50 10.67 16.04
C GLN A 127 -15.21 12.16 16.18
N GLU A 128 -13.92 12.50 16.20
CA GLU A 128 -13.51 13.87 15.93
C GLU A 128 -13.84 14.18 14.47
N VAL A 129 -14.69 15.18 14.26
CA VAL A 129 -15.14 15.64 12.94
C VAL A 129 -14.86 17.12 12.79
N THR A 130 -14.48 17.48 11.56
CA THR A 130 -14.27 18.86 11.12
C THR A 130 -15.47 19.10 10.24
N GLY A 131 -16.47 19.74 10.82
CA GLY A 131 -17.79 19.80 10.22
C GLY A 131 -18.43 21.14 10.48
N ARG A 132 -19.52 21.36 9.76
CA ARG A 132 -20.46 22.42 10.11
C ARG A 132 -21.16 22.03 11.41
N LEU A 133 -21.47 23.03 12.23
CA LEU A 133 -22.31 22.79 13.39
C LEU A 133 -23.73 22.40 12.92
N PRO A 134 -24.45 21.51 13.60
CA PRO A 134 -25.81 21.14 13.20
C PRO A 134 -26.76 22.34 13.06
N ILE A 135 -26.57 23.39 13.87
CA ILE A 135 -27.35 24.61 13.80
C ILE A 135 -27.06 25.42 12.52
N ASP A 136 -25.84 25.38 11.99
CA ASP A 136 -25.53 25.96 10.68
C ASP A 136 -26.33 25.28 9.57
N GLU A 137 -26.37 23.95 9.57
CA GLU A 137 -27.11 23.15 8.59
C GLU A 137 -28.64 23.35 8.74
N GLN A 138 -29.14 23.42 9.97
CA GLN A 138 -30.55 23.68 10.26
C GLN A 138 -31.02 25.02 9.65
N HIS A 139 -30.22 26.08 9.79
CA HIS A 139 -30.55 27.40 9.24
C HIS A 139 -30.11 27.58 7.78
N ASN A 140 -29.38 26.62 7.21
CA ASN A 140 -28.77 26.70 5.88
C ASN A 140 -27.93 27.98 5.68
N VAL A 141 -27.19 28.42 6.71
CA VAL A 141 -26.53 29.73 6.70
C VAL A 141 -25.45 29.78 5.62
N ALA A 142 -24.56 28.78 5.58
CA ALA A 142 -23.52 28.68 4.56
C ALA A 142 -24.10 28.72 3.13
N GLU A 143 -25.15 27.93 2.85
CA GLU A 143 -25.76 27.85 1.53
C GLU A 143 -26.29 29.20 1.07
N LYS A 144 -26.95 29.95 1.96
CA LYS A 144 -27.56 31.24 1.66
C LYS A 144 -26.50 32.30 1.38
N ILE A 145 -25.47 32.38 2.22
CA ILE A 145 -24.36 33.34 2.05
C ILE A 145 -23.57 33.02 0.77
N ILE A 146 -23.22 31.76 0.52
CA ILE A 146 -22.51 31.34 -0.70
C ILE A 146 -23.34 31.66 -1.96
N THR A 147 -24.65 31.42 -1.91
CA THR A 147 -25.54 31.70 -3.04
C THR A 147 -25.67 33.19 -3.31
N ALA A 148 -25.73 34.02 -2.27
CA ALA A 148 -25.72 35.48 -2.38
C ALA A 148 -24.39 35.97 -2.99
N ALA A 149 -23.25 35.53 -2.46
CA ALA A 149 -21.92 35.89 -2.96
C ALA A 149 -21.72 35.54 -4.44
N LYS A 150 -22.10 34.31 -4.85
CA LYS A 150 -22.05 33.89 -6.26
C LYS A 150 -22.92 34.77 -7.16
N SER A 151 -24.11 35.15 -6.69
CA SER A 151 -25.01 36.03 -7.44
C SER A 151 -24.40 37.42 -7.63
N VAL A 152 -23.83 38.00 -6.57
CA VAL A 152 -23.13 39.29 -6.62
C VAL A 152 -21.95 39.24 -7.60
N ASN A 153 -21.05 38.26 -7.47
CA ASN A 153 -19.89 38.15 -8.37
C ASN A 153 -20.30 37.93 -9.84
N HIS A 154 -21.34 37.12 -10.09
CA HIS A 154 -21.87 36.95 -11.45
C HIS A 154 -22.37 38.26 -12.05
N HIS A 155 -23.12 39.07 -11.28
CA HIS A 155 -23.66 40.32 -11.78
C HIS A 155 -22.61 41.44 -11.91
N ILE A 156 -21.56 41.43 -11.08
CA ILE A 156 -20.38 42.30 -11.23
C ILE A 156 -19.61 41.92 -12.49
N ALA A 157 -19.31 40.63 -12.69
CA ALA A 157 -18.59 40.15 -13.87
C ALA A 157 -19.31 40.48 -15.18
N ASN A 158 -20.65 40.45 -15.17
CA ASN A 158 -21.47 40.79 -16.33
C ASN A 158 -21.77 42.30 -16.46
N GLY A 159 -21.22 43.15 -15.59
CA GLY A 159 -21.41 44.61 -15.61
C GLY A 159 -22.82 45.09 -15.24
N SER A 160 -23.68 44.21 -14.73
CA SER A 160 -25.06 44.50 -14.33
C SER A 160 -25.21 44.95 -12.87
N LEU A 161 -24.12 44.87 -12.09
CA LEU A 161 -23.98 45.47 -10.76
C LEU A 161 -22.74 46.37 -10.77
N THR A 162 -22.87 47.64 -10.40
CA THR A 162 -21.80 48.65 -10.40
C THR A 162 -21.88 49.52 -9.15
N ALA A 163 -20.80 50.23 -8.81
CA ALA A 163 -20.83 51.21 -7.71
C ALA A 163 -21.92 52.27 -7.99
N ALA A 164 -22.93 52.35 -7.11
CA ALA A 164 -24.15 53.16 -7.24
C ALA A 164 -25.23 52.67 -8.23
N GLY A 165 -25.08 51.47 -8.81
CA GLY A 165 -26.14 50.80 -9.58
C GLY A 165 -27.18 50.12 -8.68
N ALA A 166 -28.41 49.95 -9.18
CA ALA A 166 -29.44 49.21 -8.45
C ALA A 166 -29.13 47.71 -8.41
N THR A 167 -29.22 47.10 -7.23
CA THR A 167 -29.04 45.66 -7.06
C THR A 167 -30.15 44.90 -7.80
N PRO A 168 -29.82 43.92 -8.68
CA PRO A 168 -30.82 43.10 -9.34
C PRO A 168 -31.75 42.43 -8.32
N GLY A 169 -33.07 42.42 -8.57
CA GLY A 169 -34.06 41.94 -7.60
C GLY A 169 -33.86 40.48 -7.15
N THR A 170 -33.36 39.61 -8.05
CA THR A 170 -33.01 38.22 -7.71
C THR A 170 -31.76 38.11 -6.82
N THR A 171 -30.87 39.09 -6.88
CA THR A 171 -29.69 39.17 -6.02
C THR A 171 -30.04 39.81 -4.67
N ALA A 172 -30.88 40.84 -4.67
CA ALA A 172 -31.43 41.42 -3.44
C ALA A 172 -32.16 40.36 -2.60
N ALA A 173 -33.06 39.58 -3.21
CA ALA A 173 -33.77 38.51 -2.50
C ALA A 173 -32.84 37.41 -1.91
N LYS A 174 -31.66 37.18 -2.51
CA LYS A 174 -30.67 36.24 -1.98
C LYS A 174 -29.88 36.84 -0.82
N ILE A 175 -29.60 38.14 -0.87
CA ILE A 175 -28.96 38.88 0.22
C ILE A 175 -29.90 38.91 1.42
N ASP A 176 -31.17 39.27 1.22
CA ASP A 176 -32.19 39.27 2.28
C ASP A 176 -32.32 37.87 2.91
N ALA A 177 -32.34 36.82 2.09
CA ALA A 177 -32.42 35.44 2.59
C ALA A 177 -31.15 35.00 3.35
N ALA A 178 -29.99 35.59 3.08
CA ALA A 178 -28.77 35.35 3.86
C ALA A 178 -28.80 36.13 5.17
N GLU A 179 -29.28 37.37 5.16
CA GLU A 179 -29.49 38.20 6.36
C GLU A 179 -30.44 37.51 7.34
N THR A 180 -31.62 37.08 6.87
CA THR A 180 -32.60 36.35 7.68
C THR A 180 -32.03 35.05 8.25
N ALA A 181 -31.15 34.35 7.51
CA ALA A 181 -30.53 33.12 8.01
C ALA A 181 -29.50 33.41 9.13
N ILE A 182 -28.75 34.51 9.04
CA ILE A 182 -27.81 34.96 10.08
C ILE A 182 -28.58 35.46 11.31
N GLU A 183 -29.64 36.24 11.12
CA GLU A 183 -30.50 36.71 12.21
C GLU A 183 -31.17 35.55 12.95
N GLY A 184 -31.74 34.59 12.20
CA GLY A 184 -32.33 33.39 12.79
C GLY A 184 -31.31 32.54 13.53
N LEU A 185 -30.08 32.43 13.03
CA LEU A 185 -29.00 31.76 13.74
C LEU A 185 -28.65 32.50 15.04
N ALA A 186 -28.52 33.84 15.00
CA ALA A 186 -28.19 34.63 16.18
C ALA A 186 -29.28 34.57 17.27
N GLU A 187 -30.55 34.51 16.87
CA GLU A 187 -31.68 34.35 17.80
C GLU A 187 -31.68 32.98 18.48
N ASP A 188 -31.47 31.89 17.72
CA ASP A 188 -31.52 30.53 18.25
C ASP A 188 -30.28 30.16 19.09
N LEU A 189 -29.17 30.89 18.94
CA LEU A 189 -27.92 30.63 19.68
C LEU A 189 -27.96 31.00 21.16
N GLY A 190 -28.76 32.00 21.58
CA GLY A 190 -28.89 32.39 22.99
C GLY A 190 -27.54 32.61 23.72
N ASP A 191 -27.27 31.82 24.77
CA ASP A 191 -25.96 31.76 25.46
C ASP A 191 -24.97 30.88 24.67
N ALA A 192 -24.49 31.41 23.54
CA ALA A 192 -23.64 30.68 22.59
C ALA A 192 -22.32 30.20 23.23
N SER A 193 -21.91 28.98 22.90
CA SER A 193 -20.56 28.49 23.18
C SER A 193 -19.52 29.30 22.38
N PRO A 194 -18.22 29.26 22.77
CA PRO A 194 -17.17 29.96 22.02
C PRO A 194 -17.09 29.58 20.54
N VAL A 195 -17.40 28.31 20.21
CA VAL A 195 -17.37 27.81 18.83
C VAL A 195 -18.57 28.31 18.02
N GLU A 196 -19.75 28.32 18.63
CA GLU A 196 -20.96 28.87 18.02
C GLU A 196 -20.85 30.39 17.79
N GLN A 197 -20.24 31.11 18.74
CA GLN A 197 -19.96 32.53 18.57
C GLN A 197 -18.97 32.77 17.42
N ALA A 198 -17.90 31.98 17.34
CA ALA A 198 -16.92 32.07 16.25
C ALA A 198 -17.57 31.79 14.87
N MET A 199 -18.54 30.88 14.81
CA MET A 199 -19.32 30.61 13.60
C MET A 199 -20.17 31.80 13.19
N LEU A 200 -20.90 32.39 14.14
CA LEU A 200 -21.73 33.57 13.89
C LEU A 200 -20.85 34.73 13.40
N ASP A 201 -19.72 34.98 14.06
CA ASP A 201 -18.77 36.03 13.69
C ASP A 201 -18.20 35.82 12.28
N HIS A 202 -17.88 34.57 11.92
CA HIS A 202 -17.42 34.19 10.57
C HIS A 202 -18.46 34.54 9.50
N TYR A 203 -19.73 34.15 9.71
CA TYR A 203 -20.80 34.41 8.74
C TYR A 203 -21.19 35.89 8.66
N VAL A 204 -21.19 36.61 9.79
CA VAL A 204 -21.39 38.06 9.82
C VAL A 204 -20.29 38.78 9.02
N ALA A 205 -19.03 38.39 9.20
CA ALA A 205 -17.91 38.98 8.44
C ALA A 205 -18.05 38.74 6.93
N GLN A 206 -18.41 37.51 6.52
CA GLN A 206 -18.64 37.18 5.11
C GLN A 206 -19.83 37.96 4.53
N PHE A 207 -20.91 38.13 5.29
CA PHE A 207 -22.07 38.90 4.86
C PHE A 207 -21.76 40.39 4.72
N GLN A 208 -20.99 40.97 5.64
CA GLN A 208 -20.49 42.34 5.52
C GLN A 208 -19.63 42.53 4.27
N ALA A 209 -18.80 41.53 3.91
CA ALA A 209 -18.03 41.56 2.67
C ALA A 209 -18.93 41.54 1.43
N ILE A 210 -20.04 40.78 1.44
CA ILE A 210 -21.06 40.81 0.38
C ILE A 210 -21.69 42.20 0.27
N GLN A 211 -22.08 42.81 1.39
CA GLN A 211 -22.66 44.16 1.41
C GLN A 211 -21.65 45.20 0.86
N HIS A 212 -20.38 45.08 1.22
CA HIS A 212 -19.32 45.93 0.70
C HIS A 212 -19.10 45.72 -0.82
N ALA A 213 -19.12 44.48 -1.31
CA ALA A 213 -19.01 44.17 -2.74
C ALA A 213 -20.17 44.77 -3.54
N VAL A 214 -21.40 44.74 -3.00
CA VAL A 214 -22.57 45.39 -3.61
C VAL A 214 -22.39 46.91 -3.68
N ALA A 215 -21.92 47.55 -2.60
CA ALA A 215 -21.73 48.99 -2.55
C ALA A 215 -20.59 49.49 -3.45
N SER A 216 -19.49 48.73 -3.52
CA SER A 216 -18.27 49.10 -4.26
C SER A 216 -18.28 48.62 -5.72
N GLY A 217 -19.13 47.64 -6.08
CA GLY A 217 -19.09 46.97 -7.37
C GLY A 217 -17.80 46.17 -7.62
N ALA A 218 -17.06 45.82 -6.56
CA ALA A 218 -15.82 45.06 -6.63
C ALA A 218 -16.08 43.56 -6.36
N PRO A 219 -15.37 42.65 -7.06
CA PRO A 219 -15.53 41.21 -6.86
C PRO A 219 -15.11 40.77 -5.45
N LEU A 220 -15.82 39.76 -4.94
CA LEU A 220 -15.59 39.15 -3.64
C LEU A 220 -14.76 37.87 -3.77
N ASP A 221 -13.90 37.58 -2.79
CA ASP A 221 -13.22 36.30 -2.64
C ASP A 221 -14.21 35.14 -2.41
N HIS A 222 -13.72 33.89 -2.53
CA HIS A 222 -14.57 32.73 -2.36
C HIS A 222 -15.06 32.58 -0.91
N VAL A 223 -16.38 32.54 -0.73
CA VAL A 223 -17.03 32.29 0.56
C VAL A 223 -17.01 30.80 0.87
N THR A 224 -16.50 30.44 2.05
CA THR A 224 -16.48 29.06 2.55
C THR A 224 -17.35 28.91 3.81
N PRO A 225 -17.93 27.73 4.05
CA PRO A 225 -18.60 27.43 5.31
C PRO A 225 -17.64 27.58 6.51
N PHE A 226 -18.20 27.88 7.69
CA PHE A 226 -17.49 27.74 8.95
C PHE A 226 -17.35 26.26 9.29
N LEU A 227 -16.14 25.84 9.62
CA LEU A 227 -15.84 24.48 10.05
C LEU A 227 -15.22 24.55 11.44
N HIS A 228 -15.59 23.61 12.30
CA HIS A 228 -15.03 23.47 13.64
C HIS A 228 -14.61 22.03 13.87
N ASP A 229 -13.62 21.86 14.75
CA ASP A 229 -13.20 20.56 15.25
C ASP A 229 -13.98 20.25 16.53
N GLY A 230 -14.69 19.13 16.54
CA GLY A 230 -15.45 18.68 17.69
C GLY A 230 -15.68 17.17 17.67
N THR A 231 -16.05 16.59 18.80
CA THR A 231 -16.51 15.20 18.87
C THR A 231 -17.98 15.15 18.52
N ALA A 232 -18.32 14.54 17.38
CA ALA A 232 -19.70 14.26 17.02
C ALA A 232 -19.96 12.76 17.05
N VAL A 233 -21.18 12.40 17.42
CA VAL A 233 -21.67 11.04 17.26
C VAL A 233 -22.03 10.85 15.78
N VAL A 234 -21.10 10.29 15.01
CA VAL A 234 -21.29 10.03 13.58
C VAL A 234 -21.93 8.66 13.41
N THR A 235 -22.97 8.61 12.57
CA THR A 235 -23.54 7.34 12.16
C THR A 235 -22.66 6.73 11.06
N VAL A 236 -21.83 5.76 11.43
CA VAL A 236 -21.03 4.98 10.50
C VAL A 236 -21.78 3.71 10.18
N MET A 237 -21.91 3.39 8.90
CA MET A 237 -22.45 2.10 8.48
C MET A 237 -21.36 1.04 8.74
N VAL A 238 -21.58 0.18 9.74
CA VAL A 238 -20.69 -0.96 10.03
C VAL A 238 -21.40 -2.25 9.65
N PRO A 239 -20.66 -3.29 9.24
CA PRO A 239 -21.24 -4.60 9.00
C PRO A 239 -21.98 -5.11 10.25
N ALA A 240 -23.24 -5.53 10.10
CA ALA A 240 -24.01 -6.07 11.21
C ALA A 240 -23.45 -7.44 11.61
N LEU A 241 -23.33 -7.74 12.90
CA LEU A 241 -22.92 -9.08 13.34
C LEU A 241 -23.96 -10.11 12.84
N PRO A 242 -23.59 -11.07 11.97
CA PRO A 242 -24.54 -12.06 11.48
C PRO A 242 -25.03 -12.97 12.62
N SER A 243 -26.25 -13.51 12.49
CA SER A 243 -26.84 -14.39 13.53
C SER A 243 -26.06 -15.67 13.79
N GLU A 244 -25.25 -16.10 12.82
CA GLU A 244 -24.36 -17.27 12.90
C GLU A 244 -22.91 -16.89 13.23
N ALA A 245 -22.65 -15.66 13.68
CA ALA A 245 -21.31 -15.20 13.99
C ALA A 245 -20.64 -16.09 15.04
N PHE A 246 -19.41 -16.50 14.73
CA PHE A 246 -18.54 -17.23 15.66
C PHE A 246 -17.55 -16.25 16.30
N GLY A 247 -17.21 -16.53 17.56
CA GLY A 247 -16.48 -15.61 18.43
C GLY A 247 -15.11 -15.23 17.86
N GLY A 248 -14.80 -13.94 17.84
CA GLY A 248 -13.47 -13.39 17.54
C GLY A 248 -13.16 -13.08 16.06
N ALA A 249 -14.01 -13.48 15.11
CA ALA A 249 -13.84 -13.16 13.68
C ALA A 249 -14.32 -11.73 13.34
N ALA A 250 -13.61 -11.06 12.42
CA ALA A 250 -13.92 -9.71 11.99
C ALA A 250 -15.22 -9.68 11.17
N VAL A 251 -16.02 -8.62 11.30
CA VAL A 251 -17.30 -8.54 10.57
C VAL A 251 -17.07 -7.85 9.24
N ALA A 252 -17.59 -8.43 8.16
CA ALA A 252 -17.40 -7.92 6.80
C ALA A 252 -18.71 -7.83 6.03
N VAL A 253 -18.84 -6.83 5.15
CA VAL A 253 -19.92 -6.76 4.16
C VAL A 253 -19.33 -6.77 2.75
N LEU A 254 -19.99 -7.45 1.82
CA LEU A 254 -19.68 -7.34 0.41
C LEU A 254 -20.40 -6.12 -0.21
N ARG A 255 -19.64 -5.25 -0.87
CA ARG A 255 -20.18 -4.04 -1.55
C ARG A 255 -19.50 -3.79 -2.89
N ASP A 256 -19.98 -2.78 -3.62
CA ASP A 256 -19.29 -2.31 -4.83
C ASP A 256 -17.91 -1.76 -4.49
N ALA A 257 -16.94 -2.07 -5.36
CA ALA A 257 -15.57 -1.63 -5.16
C ALA A 257 -15.48 -0.09 -5.11
N THR A 258 -14.54 0.38 -4.31
CA THR A 258 -14.18 1.78 -4.17
C THR A 258 -12.66 1.92 -4.30
N ARG A 259 -12.15 3.14 -4.34
CA ARG A 259 -10.73 3.46 -4.21
C ARG A 259 -10.57 4.62 -3.26
N ILE A 260 -9.53 4.65 -2.42
CA ILE A 260 -9.20 5.87 -1.71
C ILE A 260 -9.02 7.03 -2.70
N LYS A 261 -9.39 8.24 -2.29
CA LYS A 261 -9.31 9.44 -3.13
C LYS A 261 -8.38 10.49 -2.50
N PRO A 262 -7.07 10.21 -2.39
CA PRO A 262 -6.10 11.22 -1.99
C PRO A 262 -5.98 12.31 -3.05
N THR A 263 -5.38 13.42 -2.66
CA THR A 263 -4.97 14.54 -3.53
C THR A 263 -3.46 14.69 -3.45
N LEU A 264 -2.83 15.07 -4.55
CA LEU A 264 -1.40 15.31 -4.64
C LEU A 264 -1.16 16.80 -4.90
N ASP A 265 -0.39 17.44 -4.03
CA ASP A 265 0.13 18.78 -4.27
C ASP A 265 1.20 18.72 -5.37
N ALA A 266 0.99 19.50 -6.44
CA ALA A 266 1.83 19.43 -7.63
C ALA A 266 3.21 20.09 -7.45
N ASP A 267 3.35 20.99 -6.48
CA ASP A 267 4.57 21.76 -6.25
C ASP A 267 5.46 21.07 -5.21
N THR A 268 4.85 20.59 -4.12
CA THR A 268 5.57 19.93 -3.02
C THR A 268 5.69 18.43 -3.23
N GLY A 269 4.75 17.81 -3.95
CA GLY A 269 4.62 16.36 -4.07
C GLY A 269 3.99 15.69 -2.85
N GLN A 270 3.36 16.46 -1.94
CA GLN A 270 2.72 15.93 -0.75
C GLN A 270 1.32 15.35 -1.04
N ALA A 271 1.01 14.20 -0.42
CA ALA A 271 -0.30 13.54 -0.54
C ALA A 271 -1.20 13.79 0.69
N SER A 272 -2.44 14.18 0.44
CA SER A 272 -3.43 14.51 1.47
C SER A 272 -4.72 13.72 1.27
N TRP A 273 -5.32 13.21 2.34
CA TRP A 273 -6.53 12.39 2.28
C TRP A 273 -7.37 12.46 3.57
N GLY A 274 -8.56 13.05 3.49
CA GLY A 274 -9.51 13.14 4.59
C GLY A 274 -10.50 11.97 4.72
N GLY A 275 -10.20 10.79 4.16
CA GLY A 275 -11.09 9.61 4.24
C GLY A 275 -12.02 9.38 3.04
N GLY A 276 -12.12 10.33 2.11
CA GLY A 276 -12.99 10.22 0.93
C GLY A 276 -12.64 9.08 -0.03
N ARG A 277 -13.64 8.46 -0.67
CA ARG A 277 -13.44 7.35 -1.63
C ARG A 277 -14.12 7.62 -2.96
N THR A 278 -13.51 7.14 -4.04
CA THR A 278 -14.10 7.12 -5.38
C THR A 278 -14.99 5.89 -5.52
N THR A 279 -16.23 6.11 -6.01
CA THR A 279 -17.23 5.07 -6.29
C THR A 279 -17.30 4.76 -7.79
N GLY A 280 -18.11 3.76 -8.18
CA GLY A 280 -18.24 3.37 -9.59
C GLY A 280 -17.03 2.60 -10.14
N VAL A 281 -16.24 1.99 -9.26
CA VAL A 281 -15.10 1.15 -9.62
C VAL A 281 -15.63 -0.25 -9.98
N LEU A 282 -15.17 -0.82 -11.10
CA LEU A 282 -15.67 -2.12 -11.56
C LEU A 282 -15.12 -3.26 -10.69
N GLY A 283 -15.96 -3.78 -9.81
CA GLY A 283 -15.65 -4.93 -8.97
C GLY A 283 -16.46 -4.92 -7.69
N LYS A 284 -16.17 -5.89 -6.82
CA LYS A 284 -16.67 -6.02 -5.47
C LYS A 284 -15.52 -5.98 -4.46
N GLU A 285 -15.83 -5.53 -3.26
CA GLU A 285 -14.90 -5.51 -2.13
C GLU A 285 -15.62 -5.89 -0.84
N TYR A 286 -14.88 -6.49 0.09
CA TYR A 286 -15.28 -6.61 1.48
C TYR A 286 -14.86 -5.36 2.23
N ALA A 287 -15.82 -4.67 2.84
CA ALA A 287 -15.55 -3.67 3.87
C ALA A 287 -15.61 -4.36 5.23
N ILE A 288 -14.51 -4.30 5.97
CA ILE A 288 -14.26 -5.12 7.16
C ILE A 288 -14.03 -4.19 8.35
N ASP A 289 -14.75 -4.43 9.44
CA ASP A 289 -14.50 -3.78 10.72
C ASP A 289 -13.47 -4.58 11.53
N LEU A 290 -12.38 -3.93 11.90
CA LEU A 290 -11.28 -4.51 12.67
C LEU A 290 -11.28 -4.05 14.14
N GLY A 291 -12.32 -3.31 14.56
CA GLY A 291 -12.44 -2.73 15.89
C GLY A 291 -11.50 -1.55 16.14
N ASP A 292 -11.72 -0.84 17.24
CA ASP A 292 -10.89 0.30 17.69
C ASP A 292 -10.71 1.40 16.63
N GLY A 293 -11.70 1.58 15.76
CA GLY A 293 -11.63 2.53 14.64
C GLY A 293 -10.80 2.07 13.43
N TYR A 294 -10.20 0.88 13.47
CA TYR A 294 -9.49 0.30 12.33
C TYR A 294 -10.48 -0.33 11.34
N GLN A 295 -10.19 -0.16 10.06
CA GLN A 295 -10.99 -0.73 8.98
C GLN A 295 -10.09 -1.46 7.99
N ALA A 296 -10.64 -2.45 7.29
CA ALA A 296 -9.99 -3.03 6.13
C ALA A 296 -10.89 -3.06 4.90
N VAL A 297 -10.26 -2.97 3.73
CA VAL A 297 -10.93 -3.14 2.45
C VAL A 297 -10.19 -4.19 1.64
N TYR A 298 -10.85 -5.31 1.36
CA TYR A 298 -10.27 -6.42 0.60
C TYR A 298 -11.02 -6.67 -0.71
N ARG A 299 -10.30 -6.80 -1.82
CA ARG A 299 -10.88 -7.03 -3.15
C ARG A 299 -10.61 -8.47 -3.59
N PRO A 300 -11.58 -9.39 -3.42
CA PRO A 300 -11.34 -10.82 -3.57
C PRO A 300 -11.07 -11.25 -5.02
N TYR A 301 -10.31 -12.32 -5.20
CA TYR A 301 -10.08 -13.01 -6.46
C TYR A 301 -11.33 -13.74 -6.94
N GLY A 302 -12.01 -14.50 -6.07
CA GLY A 302 -13.12 -15.37 -6.45
C GLY A 302 -14.41 -14.65 -6.86
N VAL A 303 -14.72 -13.49 -6.26
CA VAL A 303 -15.95 -12.73 -6.57
C VAL A 303 -15.78 -11.85 -7.81
N ASN A 304 -14.55 -11.41 -8.10
CA ASN A 304 -14.25 -10.49 -9.19
C ASN A 304 -13.90 -11.24 -10.49
N ASP A 305 -14.88 -11.32 -11.39
CA ASP A 305 -14.73 -11.95 -12.71
C ASP A 305 -13.65 -11.24 -13.55
N PRO A 306 -12.54 -11.92 -13.91
CA PRO A 306 -11.43 -11.33 -14.65
C PRO A 306 -11.83 -10.86 -16.07
N ALA A 307 -12.97 -11.30 -16.62
CA ALA A 307 -13.44 -10.82 -17.91
C ALA A 307 -14.19 -9.47 -17.82
N LYS A 308 -14.75 -9.13 -16.66
CA LYS A 308 -15.73 -8.04 -16.48
C LYS A 308 -15.32 -6.98 -15.46
N THR A 309 -14.40 -7.29 -14.55
CA THR A 309 -13.96 -6.40 -13.47
C THR A 309 -12.52 -5.92 -13.68
N GLU A 310 -12.11 -4.87 -12.94
CA GLU A 310 -10.72 -4.40 -12.98
C GLU A 310 -9.78 -5.49 -12.41
N TYR A 311 -9.02 -6.14 -13.28
CA TYR A 311 -8.09 -7.21 -12.91
C TYR A 311 -6.99 -6.72 -11.95
N SER A 312 -6.56 -5.47 -12.10
CA SER A 312 -5.53 -4.84 -11.25
C SER A 312 -5.93 -4.67 -9.78
N LEU A 313 -7.22 -4.78 -9.46
CA LEU A 313 -7.74 -4.70 -8.10
C LEU A 313 -7.80 -6.04 -7.37
N ARG A 314 -7.75 -7.17 -8.09
CA ARG A 314 -7.87 -8.50 -7.48
C ARG A 314 -6.73 -8.76 -6.49
N GLY A 315 -7.09 -9.14 -5.27
CA GLY A 315 -6.21 -9.35 -4.13
C GLY A 315 -5.82 -8.09 -3.37
N ARG A 316 -6.19 -6.87 -3.80
CA ARG A 316 -5.75 -5.65 -3.11
C ARG A 316 -6.39 -5.52 -1.74
N LEU A 317 -5.55 -5.27 -0.74
CA LEU A 317 -5.91 -5.09 0.66
C LEU A 317 -5.45 -3.70 1.12
N GLU A 318 -6.35 -3.01 1.81
CA GLU A 318 -6.07 -1.77 2.55
C GLU A 318 -6.36 -2.01 4.02
N ILE A 319 -5.43 -1.70 4.92
CA ILE A 319 -5.70 -1.56 6.37
C ILE A 319 -5.61 -0.09 6.71
N ILE A 320 -6.69 0.46 7.25
CA ILE A 320 -6.85 1.90 7.49
C ILE A 320 -6.89 2.10 9.00
N ALA A 321 -5.95 2.89 9.51
CA ALA A 321 -5.92 3.32 10.90
C ALA A 321 -6.96 4.43 11.17
N PRO A 322 -7.39 4.63 12.44
CA PRO A 322 -7.99 5.88 12.85
C PRO A 322 -7.05 7.06 12.58
N ALA A 323 -7.59 8.28 12.60
CA ALA A 323 -6.76 9.48 12.45
C ALA A 323 -5.84 9.63 13.67
N GLY A 324 -4.57 9.95 13.42
CA GLY A 324 -3.53 9.99 14.45
C GLY A 324 -2.17 9.49 13.98
N GLU A 325 -1.15 9.80 14.77
CA GLU A 325 0.22 9.32 14.55
C GLU A 325 0.47 7.98 15.27
N GLY A 326 1.58 7.31 14.91
CA GLY A 326 2.07 6.14 15.65
C GLY A 326 1.47 4.79 15.23
N HIS A 327 0.62 4.76 14.21
CA HIS A 327 -0.12 3.56 13.80
C HIS A 327 0.66 2.58 12.91
N GLY A 328 1.93 2.85 12.57
CA GLY A 328 2.70 2.02 11.62
C GLY A 328 2.78 0.53 12.00
N PRO A 329 3.20 0.17 13.22
CA PRO A 329 3.22 -1.22 13.69
C PRO A 329 1.82 -1.83 13.82
N ASP A 330 0.83 -1.01 14.17
CA ASP A 330 -0.54 -1.47 14.42
C ASP A 330 -1.22 -1.96 13.15
N VAL A 331 -1.11 -1.20 12.05
CA VAL A 331 -1.70 -1.61 10.76
C VAL A 331 -1.12 -2.92 10.23
N VAL A 332 0.17 -3.20 10.49
CA VAL A 332 0.78 -4.50 10.16
C VAL A 332 0.25 -5.58 11.09
N ARG A 333 0.14 -5.32 12.40
CA ARG A 333 -0.37 -6.31 13.37
C ARG A 333 -1.81 -6.73 13.08
N ARG A 334 -2.65 -5.81 12.58
CA ARG A 334 -4.05 -6.03 12.21
C ARG A 334 -4.23 -7.01 11.04
N LEU A 335 -3.21 -7.22 10.19
CA LEU A 335 -3.21 -8.33 9.22
C LEU A 335 -3.47 -9.67 9.90
N GLY A 336 -3.07 -9.78 11.17
CA GLY A 336 -3.28 -11.00 11.95
C GLY A 336 -4.73 -11.28 12.30
N GLN A 337 -5.60 -10.26 12.36
CA GLN A 337 -7.04 -10.45 12.54
C GLN A 337 -7.71 -10.96 11.26
N LEU A 338 -7.00 -10.89 10.13
CA LEU A 338 -7.39 -11.43 8.83
C LEU A 338 -6.69 -12.76 8.54
N ASN A 339 -6.15 -13.44 9.55
CA ASN A 339 -5.36 -14.68 9.42
C ASN A 339 -4.15 -14.58 8.47
N LEU A 340 -3.65 -13.38 8.20
CA LEU A 340 -2.44 -13.16 7.41
C LEU A 340 -1.22 -12.98 8.32
N ALA A 341 -0.04 -13.19 7.76
CA ALA A 341 1.22 -12.80 8.38
C ALA A 341 1.23 -11.32 8.76
N ASN A 342 1.70 -11.02 9.98
CA ASN A 342 1.43 -9.74 10.64
C ASN A 342 2.63 -9.21 11.43
N ARG A 343 3.84 -9.58 11.00
CA ARG A 343 5.11 -9.14 11.59
C ARG A 343 6.10 -8.75 10.49
N PRO A 344 7.14 -7.96 10.80
CA PRO A 344 8.24 -7.76 9.86
C PRO A 344 8.85 -9.08 9.41
N MET A 345 9.33 -9.11 8.18
CA MET A 345 10.13 -10.21 7.64
C MET A 345 11.48 -10.28 8.35
N THR A 346 11.88 -11.48 8.78
CA THR A 346 13.21 -11.75 9.34
C THR A 346 14.25 -11.99 8.24
N ARG A 347 15.55 -11.93 8.56
CA ARG A 347 16.61 -12.15 7.55
C ARG A 347 16.54 -13.53 6.90
N ASP A 348 16.21 -14.56 7.68
CA ASP A 348 16.07 -15.92 7.17
C ASP A 348 14.89 -16.03 6.18
N GLU A 349 13.80 -15.30 6.43
CA GLU A 349 12.65 -15.25 5.51
C GLU A 349 12.96 -14.46 4.24
N GLY A 350 13.87 -13.48 4.37
CA GLY A 350 14.41 -12.74 3.26
C GLY A 350 15.07 -13.64 2.22
N GLU A 351 15.87 -14.63 2.62
CA GLU A 351 16.50 -15.56 1.67
C GLU A 351 15.47 -16.43 0.94
N TYR A 352 14.45 -16.94 1.64
CA TYR A 352 13.37 -17.69 0.98
C TYR A 352 12.62 -16.82 -0.04
N SER A 353 12.29 -15.59 0.34
CA SER A 353 11.59 -14.62 -0.53
C SER A 353 12.44 -14.24 -1.75
N TYR A 354 13.75 -14.07 -1.56
CA TYR A 354 14.72 -13.85 -2.62
C TYR A 354 14.78 -15.03 -3.61
N LEU A 355 14.82 -16.27 -3.12
CA LEU A 355 14.80 -17.47 -3.94
C LEU A 355 13.49 -17.60 -4.71
N ALA A 356 12.34 -17.38 -4.06
CA ALA A 356 11.02 -17.39 -4.69
C ALA A 356 10.92 -16.33 -5.81
N ALA A 357 11.38 -15.10 -5.53
CA ALA A 357 11.46 -14.05 -6.55
C ALA A 357 12.32 -14.46 -7.75
N ASN A 358 13.46 -15.11 -7.51
CA ASN A 358 14.34 -15.60 -8.58
C ASN A 358 13.74 -16.79 -9.35
N VAL A 359 13.00 -17.68 -8.69
CA VAL A 359 12.26 -18.77 -9.34
C VAL A 359 11.26 -18.20 -10.34
N THR A 360 10.51 -17.16 -9.97
CA THR A 360 9.60 -16.47 -10.90
C THR A 360 10.37 -15.71 -11.97
N ALA A 361 11.40 -14.94 -11.60
CA ALA A 361 12.14 -14.08 -12.51
C ALA A 361 12.87 -14.87 -13.61
N GLN A 362 13.32 -16.08 -13.32
CA GLN A 362 14.03 -16.97 -14.24
C GLN A 362 13.12 -18.05 -14.87
N ASP A 363 11.80 -17.97 -14.62
CA ASP A 363 10.80 -18.95 -15.08
C ASP A 363 11.16 -20.40 -14.67
N LEU A 364 11.69 -20.59 -13.46
CA LEU A 364 12.17 -21.88 -12.94
C LEU A 364 11.08 -22.74 -12.29
N GLY A 365 9.90 -22.18 -12.00
CA GLY A 365 8.85 -22.91 -11.26
C GLY A 365 8.35 -24.18 -11.96
N ALA A 366 8.46 -24.26 -13.29
CA ALA A 366 8.10 -25.45 -14.05
C ALA A 366 9.20 -26.54 -14.11
N ARG A 367 10.38 -26.27 -13.54
CA ARG A 367 11.47 -27.24 -13.44
C ARG A 367 11.10 -28.28 -12.39
N ALA A 368 11.20 -29.56 -12.74
CA ALA A 368 10.75 -30.66 -11.89
C ALA A 368 11.41 -30.63 -10.50
N GLU A 369 12.70 -30.33 -10.46
CA GLU A 369 13.50 -30.18 -9.25
C GLU A 369 13.00 -29.04 -8.34
N VAL A 370 12.63 -27.88 -8.90
CA VAL A 370 12.13 -26.73 -8.14
C VAL A 370 10.69 -26.97 -7.66
N ALA A 371 9.82 -27.49 -8.52
CA ALA A 371 8.45 -27.83 -8.13
C ALA A 371 8.42 -28.87 -7.00
N ALA A 372 9.28 -29.90 -7.06
CA ALA A 372 9.40 -30.90 -6.01
C ALA A 372 9.94 -30.32 -4.70
N ALA A 373 10.88 -29.36 -4.78
CA ALA A 373 11.43 -28.67 -3.62
C ALA A 373 10.39 -27.81 -2.90
N GLN A 374 9.51 -27.13 -3.64
CA GLN A 374 8.41 -26.35 -3.05
C GLN A 374 7.45 -27.26 -2.26
N VAL A 375 6.99 -28.36 -2.87
CA VAL A 375 6.15 -29.37 -2.20
C VAL A 375 6.85 -29.95 -0.95
N THR A 376 8.15 -30.24 -1.06
CA THR A 376 8.94 -30.73 0.08
C THR A 376 9.01 -29.69 1.20
N GLY A 377 9.18 -28.41 0.85
CA GLY A 377 9.16 -27.30 1.79
C GLY A 377 7.83 -27.19 2.56
N ASP A 378 6.70 -27.38 1.88
CA ASP A 378 5.38 -27.36 2.51
C ASP A 378 5.17 -28.56 3.45
N HIS A 379 5.63 -29.75 3.05
CA HIS A 379 5.62 -30.92 3.91
C HIS A 379 6.52 -30.76 5.16
N LEU A 380 7.67 -30.10 5.03
CA LEU A 380 8.54 -29.82 6.17
C LEU A 380 7.85 -28.89 7.18
N GLU A 381 7.19 -27.84 6.70
CA GLU A 381 6.41 -26.95 7.56
C GLU A 381 5.26 -27.70 8.25
N GLU A 382 4.56 -28.58 7.52
CA GLU A 382 3.50 -29.41 8.08
C GLU A 382 4.00 -30.36 9.18
N MET A 383 5.13 -31.04 8.94
CA MET A 383 5.73 -31.93 9.92
C MET A 383 6.10 -31.19 11.21
N VAL A 384 6.72 -30.02 11.08
CA VAL A 384 7.08 -29.17 12.22
C VAL A 384 5.82 -28.66 12.95
N ARG A 385 4.76 -28.35 12.21
CA ARG A 385 3.46 -27.95 12.79
C ARG A 385 2.87 -29.06 13.65
N GLN A 386 2.89 -30.29 13.16
CA GLN A 386 2.41 -31.47 13.90
C GLN A 386 3.28 -31.74 15.13
N GLU A 387 4.60 -31.60 15.02
CA GLU A 387 5.53 -31.72 16.14
C GLU A 387 5.22 -30.71 17.26
N ILE A 388 5.12 -29.42 16.92
CA ILE A 388 4.78 -28.36 17.90
C ILE A 388 3.39 -28.61 18.51
N PHE A 389 2.41 -29.03 17.70
CA PHE A 389 1.10 -29.39 18.24
C PHE A 389 1.19 -30.54 19.24
N HIS A 390 1.95 -31.59 18.96
CA HIS A 390 2.15 -32.69 19.90
C HIS A 390 2.90 -32.25 21.18
N GLU A 391 3.90 -31.37 21.08
CA GLU A 391 4.58 -30.76 22.22
C GLU A 391 3.60 -29.99 23.12
N ARG A 392 2.62 -29.31 22.53
CA ARG A 392 1.73 -28.36 23.21
C ARG A 392 0.28 -28.79 23.31
N ALA A 393 -0.07 -30.02 22.92
CA ALA A 393 -1.46 -30.49 22.91
C ALA A 393 -2.15 -30.34 24.28
N HIS A 394 -1.37 -30.46 25.36
CA HIS A 394 -1.83 -30.24 26.74
C HIS A 394 -2.32 -28.81 27.01
N GLN A 395 -1.81 -27.81 26.29
CA GLN A 395 -2.20 -26.40 26.40
C GLN A 395 -3.53 -26.10 25.69
N ALA A 396 -3.96 -26.97 24.78
CA ALA A 396 -5.23 -26.86 24.07
C ALA A 396 -6.43 -27.37 24.87
N VAL A 397 -6.21 -28.00 26.03
CA VAL A 397 -7.29 -28.58 26.84
C VAL A 397 -8.00 -27.49 27.65
N GLY A 398 -9.31 -27.36 27.46
CA GLY A 398 -10.16 -26.48 28.27
C GLY A 398 -10.11 -25.00 27.90
N ILE A 399 -9.48 -24.63 26.78
CA ILE A 399 -9.50 -23.28 26.24
C ILE A 399 -10.74 -23.05 25.35
N SER A 400 -11.20 -21.80 25.28
CA SER A 400 -12.32 -21.40 24.39
C SER A 400 -11.93 -21.50 22.91
N ASP A 401 -12.92 -21.53 22.02
CA ASP A 401 -12.69 -21.57 20.56
C ASP A 401 -11.82 -20.40 20.07
N VAL A 402 -12.00 -19.20 20.66
CA VAL A 402 -11.18 -18.02 20.36
C VAL A 402 -9.71 -18.24 20.76
N GLN A 403 -9.50 -18.82 21.93
CA GLN A 403 -8.16 -19.16 22.41
C GLN A 403 -7.55 -20.31 21.61
N LEU A 404 -8.36 -21.26 21.15
CA LEU A 404 -7.92 -22.37 20.30
C LEU A 404 -7.49 -21.89 18.92
N ALA A 405 -8.22 -20.95 18.32
CA ALA A 405 -7.83 -20.31 17.06
C ALA A 405 -6.51 -19.55 17.20
N LYS A 406 -6.35 -18.77 18.29
CA LYS A 406 -5.07 -18.11 18.60
C LYS A 406 -3.93 -19.11 18.79
N PHE A 407 -4.17 -20.17 19.56
CA PHE A 407 -3.21 -21.24 19.80
C PHE A 407 -2.78 -21.94 18.50
N ALA A 408 -3.72 -22.30 17.62
CA ALA A 408 -3.42 -22.91 16.33
C ALA A 408 -2.59 -21.99 15.43
N LYS A 409 -2.88 -20.68 15.45
CA LYS A 409 -2.12 -19.67 14.73
C LYS A 409 -0.70 -19.51 15.28
N ASP A 410 -0.54 -19.47 16.59
CA ASP A 410 0.77 -19.37 17.23
C ASP A 410 1.64 -20.59 16.87
N ILE A 411 1.05 -21.79 16.84
CA ILE A 411 1.70 -23.01 16.34
C ILE A 411 2.10 -22.87 14.87
N GLN A 412 1.21 -22.38 14.01
CA GLN A 412 1.50 -22.23 12.58
C GLN A 412 2.65 -21.24 12.32
N LEU A 413 2.64 -20.09 12.98
CA LEU A 413 3.69 -19.08 12.85
C LEU A 413 5.05 -19.59 13.35
N GLU A 414 5.04 -20.35 14.44
CA GLU A 414 6.24 -20.98 14.96
C GLU A 414 6.73 -22.09 14.03
N ALA A 415 5.83 -22.90 13.48
CA ALA A 415 6.16 -23.96 12.54
C ALA A 415 6.85 -23.41 11.29
N HIS A 416 6.30 -22.33 10.74
CA HIS A 416 6.91 -21.60 9.63
C HIS A 416 8.34 -21.17 9.97
N THR A 417 8.52 -20.56 11.14
CA THR A 417 9.83 -20.07 11.60
C THR A 417 10.83 -21.21 11.82
N ARG A 418 10.42 -22.32 12.46
CA ARG A 418 11.28 -23.49 12.73
C ARG A 418 11.62 -24.26 11.44
N ALA A 419 10.71 -24.34 10.47
CA ALA A 419 10.92 -25.06 9.22
C ALA A 419 11.78 -24.29 8.19
N LEU A 420 11.85 -22.97 8.33
CA LEU A 420 12.40 -22.07 7.33
C LEU A 420 13.85 -22.39 6.90
N PRO A 421 14.82 -22.67 7.80
CA PRO A 421 16.18 -23.01 7.38
C PRO A 421 16.22 -24.22 6.44
N ALA A 422 15.40 -25.25 6.72
CA ALA A 422 15.28 -26.43 5.88
C ALA A 422 14.59 -26.12 4.54
N LYS A 423 13.54 -25.28 4.55
CA LYS A 423 12.86 -24.81 3.32
C LYS A 423 13.83 -24.05 2.40
N VAL A 424 14.62 -23.14 2.97
CA VAL A 424 15.65 -22.37 2.24
C VAL A 424 16.68 -23.33 1.64
N GLN A 425 17.21 -24.27 2.41
CA GLN A 425 18.20 -25.23 1.91
C GLN A 425 17.65 -26.04 0.74
N VAL A 426 16.48 -26.65 0.89
CA VAL A 426 15.84 -27.49 -0.13
C VAL A 426 15.56 -26.69 -1.41
N LEU A 427 15.03 -25.47 -1.29
CA LEU A 427 14.76 -24.63 -2.45
C LEU A 427 16.06 -24.16 -3.12
N ARG A 428 17.08 -23.78 -2.34
CA ARG A 428 18.38 -23.32 -2.85
C ARG A 428 19.11 -24.42 -3.63
N ASP A 429 19.11 -25.66 -3.12
CA ASP A 429 19.73 -26.80 -3.79
C ASP A 429 19.02 -27.15 -5.11
N ALA A 430 17.69 -27.05 -5.14
CA ALA A 430 16.91 -27.25 -6.36
C ALA A 430 17.13 -26.14 -7.38
N VAL A 431 17.17 -24.87 -6.96
CA VAL A 431 17.49 -23.73 -7.82
C VAL A 431 18.91 -23.85 -8.38
N ALA A 432 19.89 -24.24 -7.55
CA ALA A 432 21.26 -24.49 -7.97
C ALA A 432 21.32 -25.56 -9.07
N THR A 433 20.66 -26.70 -8.85
CA THR A 433 20.55 -27.79 -9.83
C THR A 433 19.91 -27.30 -11.14
N ALA A 434 18.80 -26.57 -11.05
CA ALA A 434 18.07 -26.06 -12.21
C ALA A 434 18.87 -25.05 -13.05
N THR A 435 19.81 -24.34 -12.41
CA THR A 435 20.63 -23.29 -13.03
C THR A 435 22.06 -23.74 -13.32
N GLY A 436 22.40 -25.00 -13.06
CA GLY A 436 23.67 -25.63 -13.44
C GLY A 436 24.82 -25.43 -12.46
N PHE A 437 24.53 -25.04 -11.21
CA PHE A 437 25.49 -25.06 -10.12
C PHE A 437 25.63 -26.48 -9.54
N ALA A 438 26.74 -26.75 -8.85
CA ALA A 438 26.99 -28.06 -8.25
C ALA A 438 26.01 -28.38 -7.10
N ASP A 439 25.73 -27.40 -6.26
CA ASP A 439 24.83 -27.47 -5.11
C ASP A 439 24.43 -26.06 -4.65
N GLY A 440 23.56 -25.96 -3.64
CA GLY A 440 23.12 -24.68 -3.10
C GLY A 440 24.23 -23.86 -2.45
N ALA A 441 25.30 -24.48 -1.96
CA ALA A 441 26.44 -23.77 -1.39
C ALA A 441 27.27 -23.07 -2.49
N ALA A 442 27.44 -23.71 -3.65
CA ALA A 442 28.06 -23.13 -4.83
C ALA A 442 27.23 -21.96 -5.39
N LEU A 443 25.90 -22.08 -5.40
CA LEU A 443 25.01 -20.98 -5.76
C LEU A 443 25.12 -19.82 -4.77
N ALA A 444 25.05 -20.09 -3.46
CA ALA A 444 25.15 -19.08 -2.41
C ALA A 444 26.50 -18.33 -2.43
N SER A 445 27.57 -19.01 -2.87
CA SER A 445 28.91 -18.41 -2.99
C SER A 445 29.12 -17.67 -4.32
N SER A 446 28.12 -17.66 -5.21
CA SER A 446 28.25 -17.00 -6.52
C SER A 446 28.18 -15.48 -6.38
N PRO A 447 28.93 -14.71 -7.20
CA PRO A 447 28.97 -13.24 -7.08
C PRO A 447 27.61 -12.53 -7.18
N GLY A 448 26.66 -13.14 -7.90
CA GLY A 448 25.31 -12.61 -8.08
C GLY A 448 24.31 -13.01 -7.00
N TYR A 449 24.68 -13.87 -6.05
CA TYR A 449 23.76 -14.30 -5.00
C TYR A 449 23.73 -13.27 -3.87
N ASP A 450 22.67 -12.46 -3.83
CA ASP A 450 22.50 -11.39 -2.86
C ASP A 450 21.07 -11.40 -2.29
N PRO A 451 20.82 -12.15 -1.20
CA PRO A 451 19.51 -12.24 -0.56
C PRO A 451 19.15 -11.01 0.28
N ALA A 452 19.79 -9.85 0.05
CA ALA A 452 19.37 -8.59 0.63
C ALA A 452 18.43 -7.84 -0.32
N PRO A 453 17.24 -7.39 0.14
CA PRO A 453 16.36 -6.59 -0.69
C PRO A 453 16.97 -5.20 -0.95
N ARG A 454 16.67 -4.64 -2.11
CA ARG A 454 17.06 -3.30 -2.50
C ARG A 454 15.88 -2.35 -2.27
N ARG A 455 16.06 -1.44 -1.30
CA ARG A 455 15.15 -0.31 -1.10
C ARG A 455 15.56 0.83 -2.04
N SER A 456 14.59 1.31 -2.81
CA SER A 456 14.79 2.37 -3.81
C SER A 456 13.54 3.27 -3.81
N ALA A 457 13.67 4.46 -3.21
CA ALA A 457 12.53 5.33 -2.87
C ALA A 457 11.39 4.54 -2.16
N GLY A 458 10.21 4.48 -2.80
CA GLY A 458 9.01 3.80 -2.30
C GLY A 458 8.93 2.31 -2.60
N TRP A 459 9.99 1.72 -3.15
CA TRP A 459 9.96 0.38 -3.73
C TRP A 459 10.96 -0.55 -3.04
N LEU A 460 10.59 -1.83 -2.94
CA LEU A 460 11.49 -2.92 -2.56
C LEU A 460 11.58 -3.90 -3.72
N SER A 461 12.80 -4.24 -4.12
CA SER A 461 13.03 -5.23 -5.16
C SER A 461 14.09 -6.23 -4.74
N TRP A 462 14.00 -7.43 -5.30
CA TRP A 462 15.05 -8.45 -5.19
C TRP A 462 15.94 -8.39 -6.42
N THR A 463 17.23 -8.68 -6.24
CA THR A 463 18.15 -8.79 -7.37
C THR A 463 18.06 -10.17 -8.03
N ARG A 464 18.53 -10.27 -9.27
CA ARG A 464 18.63 -11.55 -9.97
C ARG A 464 20.05 -12.08 -9.98
N PHE A 465 20.26 -13.31 -9.51
CA PHE A 465 21.59 -13.90 -9.56
C PHE A 465 22.05 -14.27 -10.98
N ASP A 466 21.15 -14.58 -11.90
CA ASP A 466 21.50 -14.86 -13.30
C ASP A 466 22.10 -13.63 -14.00
N VAL A 467 21.68 -12.44 -13.60
CA VAL A 467 22.24 -11.17 -14.04
C VAL A 467 23.52 -10.84 -13.29
N GLY A 468 23.53 -10.94 -11.95
CA GLY A 468 24.72 -10.66 -11.15
C GLY A 468 25.92 -11.51 -11.56
N ASN A 469 25.71 -12.81 -11.80
CA ASN A 469 26.73 -13.75 -12.28
C ASN A 469 27.13 -13.54 -13.76
N ALA A 470 26.42 -12.69 -14.50
CA ALA A 470 26.63 -12.45 -15.93
C ALA A 470 26.63 -10.96 -16.30
N THR A 471 27.10 -10.10 -15.39
CA THR A 471 27.06 -8.64 -15.55
C THR A 471 27.71 -8.17 -16.87
N ASP A 472 28.90 -8.67 -17.20
CA ASP A 472 29.60 -8.31 -18.46
C ASP A 472 28.83 -8.77 -19.70
N LYS A 473 28.19 -9.94 -19.63
CA LYS A 473 27.36 -10.46 -20.71
C LYS A 473 26.12 -9.58 -20.92
N LEU A 474 25.49 -9.12 -19.84
CA LEU A 474 24.33 -8.22 -19.95
C LEU A 474 24.75 -6.86 -20.50
N LYS A 475 25.88 -6.32 -20.04
CA LYS A 475 26.47 -5.08 -20.56
C LYS A 475 26.74 -5.18 -22.06
N ALA A 476 27.32 -6.29 -22.52
CA ALA A 476 27.52 -6.54 -23.95
C ALA A 476 26.19 -6.67 -24.72
N ALA A 477 25.21 -7.37 -24.16
CA ALA A 477 23.90 -7.57 -24.80
C ALA A 477 23.09 -6.27 -24.94
N THR A 478 23.28 -5.32 -24.01
CA THR A 478 22.57 -4.03 -23.96
C THR A 478 23.38 -2.88 -24.53
N ALA A 479 24.55 -3.14 -25.12
CA ALA A 479 25.39 -2.11 -25.71
C ALA A 479 24.65 -1.32 -26.81
N GLY A 480 24.66 0.01 -26.69
CA GLY A 480 23.95 0.93 -27.60
C GLY A 480 22.42 0.87 -27.48
N ARG A 481 21.90 0.30 -26.39
CA ARG A 481 20.47 0.25 -26.08
C ARG A 481 20.16 1.06 -24.84
N SER A 482 18.94 1.58 -24.79
CA SER A 482 18.42 2.28 -23.61
C SER A 482 17.02 1.77 -23.27
N LEU A 483 16.70 1.73 -21.97
CA LEU A 483 15.30 1.69 -21.52
C LEU A 483 14.79 3.13 -21.48
N THR A 484 13.54 3.33 -21.89
CA THR A 484 12.98 4.68 -22.07
C THR A 484 11.54 4.81 -21.64
N HIS A 485 11.19 5.95 -21.07
CA HIS A 485 9.80 6.34 -20.78
C HIS A 485 9.53 7.74 -21.32
N SER A 486 8.72 7.84 -22.37
CA SER A 486 8.34 9.11 -22.98
C SER A 486 6.97 9.58 -22.51
N THR A 487 6.90 10.85 -22.09
CA THR A 487 5.74 11.45 -21.45
C THR A 487 5.48 12.88 -21.97
N SER A 488 4.44 13.54 -21.48
CA SER A 488 4.27 14.98 -21.66
C SER A 488 5.18 15.76 -20.70
N PHE A 489 5.43 17.03 -20.96
CA PHE A 489 6.22 17.86 -20.03
C PHE A 489 5.56 18.00 -18.65
N THR A 490 4.24 18.16 -18.61
CA THR A 490 3.47 18.16 -17.35
C THR A 490 3.62 16.86 -16.59
N GLY A 491 3.56 15.71 -17.30
CA GLY A 491 3.78 14.40 -16.69
C GLY A 491 5.20 14.24 -16.16
N LEU A 492 6.21 14.74 -16.89
CA LEU A 492 7.60 14.72 -16.44
C LEU A 492 7.77 15.51 -15.14
N LYS A 493 7.21 16.72 -15.05
CA LYS A 493 7.25 17.53 -13.83
C LYS A 493 6.61 16.80 -12.64
N ALA A 494 5.43 16.22 -12.82
CA ALA A 494 4.75 15.49 -11.75
C ALA A 494 5.56 14.28 -11.23
N MET A 495 6.20 13.53 -12.14
CA MET A 495 7.07 12.41 -11.77
C MET A 495 8.31 12.87 -11.01
N LEU A 496 8.94 13.98 -11.42
CA LEU A 496 10.13 14.50 -10.75
C LEU A 496 9.80 15.22 -9.44
N ALA A 497 8.62 15.83 -9.33
CA ALA A 497 8.11 16.42 -8.08
C ALA A 497 7.92 15.35 -7.00
N THR A 498 7.44 14.17 -7.37
CA THR A 498 7.29 13.01 -6.46
C THR A 498 8.56 12.16 -6.34
N GLY A 499 9.48 12.30 -7.30
CA GLY A 499 10.74 11.55 -7.35
C GLY A 499 10.63 10.12 -7.86
N VAL A 500 9.46 9.69 -8.31
CA VAL A 500 9.21 8.31 -8.75
C VAL A 500 8.41 8.26 -10.05
N LEU A 501 8.70 7.23 -10.86
CA LEU A 501 7.81 6.77 -11.91
C LEU A 501 6.95 5.65 -11.32
N ALA A 502 5.64 5.88 -11.19
CA ALA A 502 4.71 4.97 -10.50
C ALA A 502 3.64 4.41 -11.44
N SER A 503 3.20 3.18 -11.17
CA SER A 503 2.14 2.47 -11.90
C SER A 503 0.79 3.16 -11.73
N THR A 504 -0.19 2.85 -12.57
CA THR A 504 -1.53 3.47 -12.49
C THR A 504 -2.18 3.24 -11.13
N GLU A 505 -2.02 2.05 -10.55
CA GLU A 505 -2.54 1.74 -9.21
C GLU A 505 -1.82 2.53 -8.11
N ARG A 506 -0.49 2.67 -8.19
CA ARG A 506 0.29 3.47 -7.23
C ARG A 506 0.01 4.98 -7.36
N ARG A 507 -0.15 5.48 -8.58
CA ARG A 507 -0.55 6.87 -8.84
C ARG A 507 -1.90 7.19 -8.19
N ALA A 508 -2.85 6.26 -8.22
CA ALA A 508 -4.14 6.42 -7.55
C ALA A 508 -3.98 6.55 -6.02
N THR A 509 -3.10 5.76 -5.39
CA THR A 509 -2.82 5.89 -3.94
C THR A 509 -1.99 7.13 -3.61
N MET A 510 -1.23 7.69 -4.55
CA MET A 510 -0.48 8.94 -4.39
C MET A 510 -1.35 10.20 -4.52
N GLY A 511 -2.58 10.08 -5.04
CA GLY A 511 -3.48 11.22 -5.28
C GLY A 511 -3.32 11.86 -6.66
N THR A 512 -2.68 11.15 -7.58
CA THR A 512 -2.58 11.58 -8.97
C THR A 512 -3.90 11.34 -9.71
N GLY A 513 -4.39 12.35 -10.43
CA GLY A 513 -5.64 12.27 -11.20
C GLY A 513 -5.63 11.24 -12.33
N THR A 514 -6.83 10.87 -12.79
CA THR A 514 -7.01 9.96 -13.94
C THR A 514 -6.73 10.67 -15.27
N GLY A 515 -6.44 9.89 -16.32
CA GLY A 515 -6.23 10.42 -17.68
C GLY A 515 -4.85 11.07 -17.89
N ILE A 516 -3.93 10.91 -16.94
CA ILE A 516 -2.55 11.38 -17.05
C ILE A 516 -1.69 10.32 -17.74
N GLY A 517 -1.88 9.04 -17.40
CA GLY A 517 -1.23 7.92 -18.03
C GLY A 517 -1.82 7.59 -19.41
N LYS A 518 -1.05 6.85 -20.22
CA LYS A 518 -1.54 6.29 -21.48
C LYS A 518 -2.31 5.00 -21.18
N SER A 519 -3.46 4.83 -21.81
CA SER A 519 -4.22 3.57 -21.80
C SER A 519 -4.70 3.06 -20.43
N GLU A 520 -4.84 3.92 -19.42
CA GLU A 520 -5.15 3.53 -18.04
C GLU A 520 -6.36 2.58 -17.90
N SER A 521 -7.42 2.78 -18.71
CA SER A 521 -8.60 1.92 -18.70
C SER A 521 -8.31 0.49 -19.17
N ALA A 522 -7.47 0.33 -20.21
CA ALA A 522 -7.09 -0.99 -20.71
C ALA A 522 -6.17 -1.69 -19.70
N ASP A 523 -5.18 -0.96 -19.18
CA ASP A 523 -4.19 -1.47 -18.23
C ASP A 523 -4.84 -2.07 -16.97
N LYS A 524 -5.94 -1.47 -16.50
CA LYS A 524 -6.71 -1.98 -15.35
C LYS A 524 -7.36 -3.34 -15.64
N LEU A 525 -7.81 -3.58 -16.87
CA LEU A 525 -8.44 -4.84 -17.27
C LEU A 525 -7.41 -5.91 -17.62
N THR A 526 -6.25 -5.54 -18.18
CA THR A 526 -5.19 -6.49 -18.56
C THR A 526 -4.29 -6.90 -17.39
N GLY A 527 -4.25 -6.08 -16.33
CA GLY A 527 -3.34 -6.21 -15.18
C GLY A 527 -2.10 -5.33 -15.27
N GLY A 528 -1.87 -4.67 -16.40
CA GLY A 528 -0.76 -3.73 -16.61
C GLY A 528 -0.78 -2.54 -15.65
N ALA A 529 -1.92 -2.16 -15.07
CA ALA A 529 -2.04 -1.00 -14.19
C ALA A 529 -1.20 -1.11 -12.90
N SER A 530 -0.75 -2.31 -12.54
CA SER A 530 0.18 -2.57 -11.42
C SER A 530 1.67 -2.47 -11.83
N SER A 531 1.98 -2.03 -13.04
CA SER A 531 3.35 -1.90 -13.53
C SER A 531 3.61 -0.56 -14.20
N VAL A 532 4.89 -0.18 -14.25
CA VAL A 532 5.39 0.95 -15.06
C VAL A 532 6.00 0.44 -16.35
N PHE A 533 5.75 1.16 -17.43
CA PHE A 533 6.08 0.74 -18.78
C PHE A 533 7.30 1.50 -19.29
N LEU A 534 8.35 0.76 -19.60
CA LEU A 534 9.51 1.23 -20.34
C LEU A 534 9.56 0.59 -21.72
N ARG A 535 10.32 1.19 -22.63
CA ARG A 535 10.63 0.62 -23.94
C ARG A 535 12.13 0.40 -24.09
N MET A 536 12.52 -0.76 -24.58
CA MET A 536 13.87 -1.02 -25.04
C MET A 536 14.07 -0.40 -26.43
N ARG A 537 15.03 0.51 -26.57
CA ARG A 537 15.30 1.26 -27.81
C ARG A 537 16.78 1.22 -28.16
N GLN A 538 17.10 1.51 -29.43
CA GLN A 538 18.47 1.92 -29.76
C GLN A 538 18.66 3.35 -29.27
N SER A 539 19.77 3.62 -28.58
CA SER A 539 20.02 4.96 -28.01
C SER A 539 20.09 6.06 -29.09
N SER A 540 20.46 5.69 -30.32
CA SER A 540 20.50 6.57 -31.48
C SER A 540 19.13 6.89 -32.09
N SER A 541 18.06 6.19 -31.69
CA SER A 541 16.70 6.39 -32.23
C SER A 541 15.83 7.27 -31.33
N LEU A 542 16.42 7.99 -30.38
CA LEU A 542 15.69 8.82 -29.44
C LEU A 542 15.37 10.18 -30.08
N GLU A 543 14.11 10.58 -29.99
CA GLU A 543 13.60 11.84 -30.52
C GLU A 543 13.61 12.96 -29.46
N ASN A 544 13.44 14.21 -29.89
CA ASN A 544 13.40 15.40 -29.03
C ASN A 544 12.03 15.56 -28.31
N SER A 545 11.65 14.55 -27.52
CA SER A 545 10.45 14.57 -26.67
C SER A 545 10.81 14.33 -25.21
N PRO A 546 10.04 14.89 -24.24
CA PRO A 546 10.26 14.65 -22.82
C PRO A 546 10.36 13.15 -22.49
N THR A 547 11.57 12.69 -22.17
CA THR A 547 11.87 11.26 -22.05
C THR A 547 12.86 10.99 -20.93
N LEU A 548 12.54 10.05 -20.05
CA LEU A 548 13.46 9.45 -19.10
C LEU A 548 14.24 8.33 -19.81
N VAL A 549 15.57 8.34 -19.75
CA VAL A 549 16.43 7.43 -20.48
C VAL A 549 17.44 6.76 -19.55
N TRP A 550 17.45 5.43 -19.56
CA TRP A 550 18.47 4.61 -18.91
C TRP A 550 19.38 4.01 -19.97
N ASP A 551 20.53 4.63 -20.20
CA ASP A 551 21.55 4.16 -21.15
C ASP A 551 22.31 2.94 -20.66
N GLU A 552 22.15 2.62 -19.38
CA GLU A 552 22.59 1.37 -18.77
C GLU A 552 21.37 0.55 -18.36
N PRO A 553 20.68 -0.14 -19.29
CA PRO A 553 19.50 -0.94 -18.96
C PRO A 553 19.72 -1.96 -17.85
N GLY A 554 20.96 -2.45 -17.70
CA GLY A 554 21.37 -3.37 -16.64
C GLY A 554 21.05 -2.89 -15.22
N ARG A 555 20.98 -1.58 -15.00
CA ARG A 555 20.59 -0.97 -13.71
C ARG A 555 19.19 -1.36 -13.26
N LEU A 556 18.25 -1.48 -14.20
CA LEU A 556 16.87 -1.89 -13.92
C LEU A 556 16.68 -3.39 -14.19
N LEU A 557 17.32 -3.92 -15.24
CA LEU A 557 17.22 -5.34 -15.60
C LEU A 557 17.90 -6.29 -14.58
N SER A 558 18.56 -5.76 -13.55
CA SER A 558 19.01 -6.53 -12.39
C SER A 558 17.89 -6.86 -11.40
N ARG A 559 16.74 -6.19 -11.46
CA ARG A 559 15.58 -6.44 -10.59
C ARG A 559 14.87 -7.74 -10.96
N ALA A 560 14.25 -8.41 -10.00
CA ALA A 560 13.51 -9.67 -10.21
C ALA A 560 12.03 -9.47 -10.60
N ASP A 561 11.51 -8.24 -10.51
CA ASP A 561 10.09 -7.90 -10.53
C ASP A 561 9.59 -7.31 -11.86
N TYR A 562 10.23 -7.69 -12.97
CA TYR A 562 9.81 -7.25 -14.30
C TYR A 562 9.47 -8.41 -15.24
N TYR A 563 8.74 -8.07 -16.28
CA TYR A 563 8.51 -8.91 -17.46
C TYR A 563 8.45 -8.02 -18.71
N GLY A 564 8.54 -8.60 -19.90
CA GLY A 564 8.53 -7.83 -21.14
C GLY A 564 7.93 -8.58 -22.31
N ALA A 565 7.45 -7.83 -23.30
CA ALA A 565 6.94 -8.34 -24.56
C ALA A 565 7.44 -7.47 -25.73
N ASN A 566 7.81 -8.09 -26.85
CA ASN A 566 8.26 -7.37 -28.04
C ASN A 566 7.07 -6.86 -28.90
N ALA A 567 6.02 -6.37 -28.25
CA ALA A 567 4.81 -5.81 -28.85
C ALA A 567 4.06 -4.96 -27.81
N ASP A 568 3.06 -4.23 -28.29
CA ASP A 568 2.10 -3.48 -27.47
C ASP A 568 1.06 -4.44 -26.90
N THR A 569 1.23 -4.85 -25.64
CA THR A 569 0.39 -5.84 -24.97
C THR A 569 -0.38 -5.27 -23.78
N PHE A 570 -0.24 -3.97 -23.48
CA PHE A 570 -0.87 -3.32 -22.34
C PHE A 570 -0.56 -4.05 -21.02
N GLY A 571 0.62 -4.68 -20.92
CA GLY A 571 1.03 -5.45 -19.75
C GLY A 571 0.10 -6.63 -19.43
N VAL A 572 -0.46 -7.29 -20.45
CA VAL A 572 -1.45 -8.37 -20.25
C VAL A 572 -0.88 -9.54 -19.47
N ILE A 573 -1.41 -9.71 -18.27
CA ILE A 573 -1.23 -10.89 -17.41
C ILE A 573 -2.57 -11.57 -17.12
N ASN A 574 -3.69 -10.88 -17.37
CA ASN A 574 -5.03 -11.41 -17.25
C ASN A 574 -5.31 -12.46 -18.34
N PRO A 575 -5.53 -13.75 -17.97
CA PRO A 575 -5.83 -14.80 -18.94
C PRO A 575 -7.09 -14.54 -19.77
N ALA A 576 -8.10 -13.88 -19.19
CA ALA A 576 -9.35 -13.55 -19.88
C ALA A 576 -9.19 -12.50 -20.99
N LYS A 577 -8.05 -11.78 -21.01
CA LYS A 577 -7.69 -10.76 -21.99
C LYS A 577 -6.53 -11.18 -22.91
N ALA A 578 -6.00 -12.39 -22.72
CA ALA A 578 -4.85 -12.88 -23.47
C ALA A 578 -5.12 -12.97 -24.99
N SER A 579 -6.31 -13.43 -25.40
CA SER A 579 -6.67 -13.52 -26.83
C SER A 579 -6.72 -12.15 -27.54
N GLU A 580 -6.97 -11.07 -26.80
CA GLU A 580 -7.08 -9.71 -27.31
C GLU A 580 -5.73 -8.98 -27.33
N TYR A 581 -4.92 -9.18 -26.28
CA TYR A 581 -3.73 -8.35 -26.04
C TYR A 581 -2.38 -9.10 -26.07
N ALA A 582 -2.35 -10.43 -25.95
CA ALA A 582 -1.09 -11.20 -25.93
C ALA A 582 -0.51 -11.39 -27.35
N LYS A 583 -0.23 -10.28 -28.04
CA LYS A 583 0.25 -10.22 -29.43
C LYS A 583 1.68 -10.72 -29.62
N ALA A 584 2.45 -10.86 -28.53
CA ALA A 584 3.78 -11.44 -28.53
C ALA A 584 4.01 -12.26 -27.25
N PRO A 585 4.87 -13.28 -27.28
CA PRO A 585 5.23 -14.02 -26.08
C PRO A 585 5.86 -13.10 -25.04
N MET A 586 5.41 -13.24 -23.78
CA MET A 586 6.07 -12.59 -22.67
C MET A 586 7.39 -13.28 -22.33
N THR A 587 8.32 -12.55 -21.76
CA THR A 587 9.56 -13.09 -21.21
C THR A 587 10.07 -12.27 -20.04
N ARG A 588 10.72 -12.94 -19.09
CA ARG A 588 11.47 -12.28 -18.01
C ARG A 588 12.97 -12.31 -18.24
N ASN A 589 13.43 -12.92 -19.34
CA ASN A 589 14.85 -13.09 -19.63
C ASN A 589 15.46 -11.76 -20.13
N PRO A 590 16.41 -11.16 -19.40
CA PRO A 590 16.99 -9.86 -19.77
C PRO A 590 17.72 -9.89 -21.10
N PHE A 591 18.34 -11.01 -21.47
CA PHE A 591 19.04 -11.18 -22.75
C PHE A 591 18.09 -11.29 -23.95
N LYS A 592 16.83 -11.73 -23.74
CA LYS A 592 15.78 -11.66 -24.76
C LYS A 592 15.23 -10.24 -24.88
N ILE A 593 14.99 -9.57 -23.75
CA ILE A 593 14.52 -8.18 -23.70
C ILE A 593 15.50 -7.23 -24.39
N ALA A 594 16.81 -7.42 -24.19
CA ALA A 594 17.86 -6.63 -24.86
C ALA A 594 17.77 -6.68 -26.41
N LYS A 595 17.13 -7.71 -26.97
CA LYS A 595 16.93 -7.91 -28.41
C LYS A 595 15.61 -7.37 -28.93
N PHE A 596 14.77 -6.78 -28.07
CA PHE A 596 13.53 -6.16 -28.51
C PHE A 596 13.81 -5.10 -29.58
N SER A 597 12.97 -5.12 -30.61
CA SER A 597 13.15 -4.36 -31.84
C SER A 597 11.85 -3.70 -32.30
N ASN A 598 10.70 -4.18 -31.83
CA ASN A 598 9.41 -3.56 -32.09
C ASN A 598 9.39 -2.18 -31.45
N ALA A 599 8.92 -1.17 -32.19
CA ALA A 599 8.82 0.18 -31.64
C ALA A 599 7.88 0.27 -30.43
N SER A 600 6.85 -0.56 -30.39
CA SER A 600 5.90 -0.59 -29.28
C SER A 600 6.19 -1.72 -28.30
N ASN A 601 7.43 -2.21 -28.20
CA ASN A 601 7.79 -3.17 -27.15
C ASN A 601 7.57 -2.57 -25.76
N GLU A 602 7.34 -3.45 -24.79
CA GLU A 602 7.06 -3.08 -23.41
C GLU A 602 7.95 -3.89 -22.47
N VAL A 603 8.51 -3.21 -21.47
CA VAL A 603 9.20 -3.78 -20.32
C VAL A 603 8.50 -3.21 -19.08
N MET A 604 7.82 -4.07 -18.35
CA MET A 604 6.91 -3.72 -17.26
C MET A 604 7.59 -4.05 -15.94
N PHE A 605 7.84 -3.03 -15.12
CA PHE A 605 8.37 -3.18 -13.76
C PHE A 605 7.23 -3.05 -12.76
N ALA A 606 7.16 -3.93 -11.75
CA ALA A 606 6.14 -3.87 -10.72
C ALA A 606 6.21 -2.53 -9.95
N ASP A 607 5.03 -1.96 -9.67
CA ASP A 607 4.76 -0.76 -8.88
C ASP A 607 5.45 0.54 -9.32
N GLY A 608 6.78 0.60 -9.39
CA GLY A 608 7.48 1.82 -9.78
C GLY A 608 9.00 1.70 -9.87
N ILE A 609 9.60 2.84 -10.23
CA ILE A 609 11.04 3.06 -10.36
C ILE A 609 11.38 4.38 -9.68
N ASP A 610 12.47 4.38 -8.91
CA ASP A 610 13.06 5.61 -8.35
C ASP A 610 13.73 6.42 -9.46
N LEU A 611 13.42 7.72 -9.51
CA LEU A 611 13.98 8.64 -10.51
C LEU A 611 15.11 9.50 -9.97
N LEU A 612 15.28 9.61 -8.65
CA LEU A 612 16.20 10.56 -8.05
C LEU A 612 17.40 9.88 -7.38
N GLY A 613 17.27 8.61 -6.97
CA GLY A 613 18.34 7.85 -6.34
C GLY A 613 19.15 6.97 -7.30
N ALA A 614 19.53 5.78 -6.81
CA ALA A 614 20.49 4.89 -7.48
C ALA A 614 19.94 4.25 -8.76
N GLU A 615 18.62 4.07 -8.85
CA GLU A 615 17.94 3.55 -10.05
C GLU A 615 17.63 4.64 -11.08
N GLY A 616 17.91 5.92 -10.78
CA GLY A 616 17.51 7.05 -11.61
C GLY A 616 18.01 6.98 -13.06
N PRO A 617 17.40 7.75 -13.98
CA PRO A 617 17.76 7.74 -15.40
C PRO A 617 19.19 8.25 -15.61
N SER A 618 19.81 7.79 -16.70
CA SER A 618 21.10 8.32 -17.19
C SER A 618 20.94 9.71 -17.79
N ARG A 619 19.79 9.98 -18.41
CA ARG A 619 19.43 11.26 -19.01
C ARG A 619 17.94 11.55 -18.86
N ILE A 620 17.60 12.81 -18.69
CA ILE A 620 16.25 13.36 -18.77
C ILE A 620 16.24 14.30 -19.96
N LEU A 621 15.71 13.82 -21.10
CA LEU A 621 15.62 14.60 -22.32
C LEU A 621 14.46 15.57 -22.21
N CYS A 622 14.74 16.87 -22.34
CA CYS A 622 13.75 17.95 -22.41
C CYS A 622 13.60 18.39 -23.86
N LYS A 623 12.43 18.92 -24.26
CA LYS A 623 12.23 19.32 -25.67
C LYS A 623 13.10 20.52 -26.08
N ASN A 624 13.38 21.42 -25.14
CA ASN A 624 14.10 22.67 -25.37
C ASN A 624 14.75 23.17 -24.08
N SER A 625 15.55 24.24 -24.20
CA SER A 625 16.30 24.83 -23.08
C SER A 625 15.40 25.37 -21.96
N ASP A 626 14.20 25.87 -22.27
CA ASP A 626 13.28 26.37 -21.26
C ASP A 626 12.79 25.25 -20.35
N GLN A 627 12.35 24.13 -20.95
CA GLN A 627 11.99 22.92 -20.20
C GLN A 627 13.17 22.40 -19.38
N ARG A 628 14.38 22.37 -19.96
CA ARG A 628 15.59 21.96 -19.24
C ARG A 628 15.79 22.81 -17.98
N ASN A 629 15.74 24.14 -18.12
CA ASN A 629 15.95 25.07 -17.01
C ASN A 629 14.87 24.91 -15.93
N GLU A 630 13.62 24.71 -16.32
CA GLU A 630 12.51 24.50 -15.37
C GLU A 630 12.67 23.17 -14.59
N ILE A 631 13.06 22.09 -15.26
CA ILE A 631 13.35 20.81 -14.58
C ILE A 631 14.55 20.94 -13.65
N THR A 632 15.64 21.58 -14.09
CA THR A 632 16.81 21.82 -13.24
C THR A 632 16.45 22.65 -12.00
N ALA A 633 15.65 23.71 -12.15
CA ALA A 633 15.19 24.52 -11.03
C ALA A 633 14.32 23.71 -10.05
N LEU A 634 13.41 22.88 -10.56
CA LEU A 634 12.58 21.97 -9.75
C LEU A 634 13.45 21.01 -8.93
N LEU A 635 14.46 20.39 -9.54
CA LEU A 635 15.36 19.46 -8.85
C LEU A 635 16.20 20.16 -7.77
N HIS A 636 16.74 21.35 -8.05
CA HIS A 636 17.45 22.15 -7.06
C HIS A 636 16.57 22.58 -5.89
N ALA A 637 15.32 22.99 -6.15
CA ALA A 637 14.37 23.35 -5.11
C ALA A 637 14.08 22.18 -4.15
N LYS A 638 14.17 20.94 -4.65
CA LYS A 638 14.07 19.71 -3.87
C LYS A 638 15.39 19.25 -3.23
N GLY A 639 16.48 20.00 -3.40
CA GLY A 639 17.80 19.64 -2.87
C GLY A 639 18.49 18.49 -3.62
N VAL A 640 18.02 18.12 -4.81
CA VAL A 640 18.63 17.06 -5.62
C VAL A 640 19.83 17.63 -6.35
N THR A 641 21.03 17.13 -6.05
CA THR A 641 22.27 17.55 -6.72
C THR A 641 22.84 16.49 -7.65
N ASN A 642 22.49 15.22 -7.44
CA ASN A 642 22.93 14.10 -8.26
C ASN A 642 21.79 13.12 -8.51
N ILE A 643 21.79 12.47 -9.68
CA ILE A 643 20.93 11.34 -10.02
C ILE A 643 21.84 10.20 -10.48
N ALA A 644 21.66 9.02 -9.88
CA ALA A 644 22.50 7.84 -10.16
C ALA A 644 24.02 8.13 -10.16
N GLY A 645 24.46 8.96 -9.21
CA GLY A 645 25.87 9.33 -9.02
C GLY A 645 26.41 10.37 -10.00
N LYS A 646 25.57 10.97 -10.86
CA LYS A 646 25.95 12.05 -11.78
C LYS A 646 25.31 13.38 -11.41
N PRO A 647 26.00 14.51 -11.59
CA PRO A 647 25.42 15.85 -11.40
C PRO A 647 24.16 16.04 -12.25
N ILE A 648 23.14 16.73 -11.73
CA ILE A 648 21.88 16.91 -12.46
C ILE A 648 22.06 17.69 -13.78
N GLU A 649 23.09 18.53 -13.89
CA GLU A 649 23.42 19.30 -15.08
C GLU A 649 23.92 18.41 -16.23
N GLU A 650 24.45 17.23 -15.90
CA GLU A 650 24.85 16.21 -16.87
C GLU A 650 23.69 15.28 -17.24
N VAL A 651 22.70 15.15 -16.35
CA VAL A 651 21.54 14.26 -16.51
C VAL A 651 20.41 14.97 -17.27
N VAL A 652 20.12 16.23 -16.94
CA VAL A 652 19.02 16.99 -17.56
C VAL A 652 19.51 17.70 -18.83
N THR A 653 19.14 17.15 -19.98
CA THR A 653 19.64 17.60 -21.29
C THR A 653 18.49 18.05 -22.21
N THR A 654 18.83 18.72 -23.31
CA THR A 654 17.90 19.01 -24.42
C THR A 654 17.98 17.99 -25.53
#